data_AF-A0A849EY76-F1
#
_entry.id   AF-A0A849EY76-F1
#
_cell.length_a   1.000
_cell.length_b   1.000
_cell.length_c   1.000
_cell.angle_alpha   90.00
_cell.angle_beta   90.00
_cell.angle_gamma   90.00
#
_symmetry.space_group_name_H-M   'P 1'
#
loop_
_entity.id
_entity.type
_entity.pdbx_description
1 polymer ?
#
loop_
_entity_poly.entity_id
_entity_poly.type
_entity_poly.pdbx_seq_one_letter_code
_entity_poly.pdbx_strand_id
1 'polypeptide(L)'
;MNSPQPVYQPKNNIRVVTATSLFDGHDAAINIFRRILHSSGAEVIHLGHNRSVKEIVDAAIQEDAQGIAVSSYQGGHMEYFKYMIDLLKTGGAGHIKVFGGGGGVIVYDEIKELEAYGVAKIYAPEDGTKMGLQGIINHMMQLMDFPRELEAGSDLSDLSVDNPLRVANLITTLELAKIKENGHLAKYRAELEAKIGTRRVPVIGITGTGGAGKSSLTDELLLRMLHDLNGIHIAIISADPSRRKTGGALLGDRIRMNAISNSQVYMRSVATRHSRTEMPEGMDDVVSVAKAAGYDLVIVETAGIGQGDSNIADLVDLSIYVMTSDFGAATQLEKIDMLDFADLVVVNKFEKRGAEDALKAVRKQVQRNREAFDRPMDEMPVFGTIASRFNDDGVTELYHALLDQIEAKTGVAFKSQLQRTGTKQSSSKTIIIPPERTRYLSEISETVRAYHKTTESQAEAVRRVWHLEETAAHLAGDADTLLDRLKTEIEESRKALTEETTNLVKNWPAIKAAYSGDELVYTVRGKEIRVPLYSESLSHQKIPKISLPQFKDPGEIYRWQRRENLPGYFPYTAGVFPLKRVNEDPTRMFAGEGDPARTNRRFKLLSENSDAKRLSTAFDSVTLYGYDPDRRPDIYGKIGNSGVSVCSLDDVKVLYGGFELCAPTTSVSMTINGPAPIMLAMFLNTAIDQQVDKYAAEKGHQPDAQEYERIKAMVLENVRGTVQADILKEDQGQNTCIFSIDFALKMMGDIQDYF
;
A
#
# COMPACT_ATOMS: atom_id res chain seq x y z
N MET A 1 29.47 9.41 18.06
CA MET A 1 29.55 8.82 16.71
C MET A 1 30.45 7.60 16.83
N ASN A 2 29.88 6.38 16.83
CA ASN A 2 30.66 5.15 16.95
C ASN A 2 31.42 4.90 15.64
N SER A 3 32.71 4.57 15.73
CA SER A 3 33.53 4.12 14.61
C SER A 3 32.80 3.02 13.82
N PRO A 4 32.92 2.97 12.48
CA PRO A 4 32.25 1.95 11.68
C PRO A 4 32.70 0.56 12.15
N GLN A 5 31.76 -0.23 12.68
CA GLN A 5 32.04 -1.60 13.09
C GLN A 5 32.36 -2.45 11.85
N PRO A 6 33.34 -3.37 11.93
CA PRO A 6 33.64 -4.26 10.82
C PRO A 6 32.43 -5.15 10.52
N VAL A 7 32.12 -5.33 9.24
CA VAL A 7 31.01 -6.18 8.77
C VAL A 7 31.41 -7.65 8.87
N TYR A 8 30.57 -8.48 9.49
CA TYR A 8 30.80 -9.92 9.57
C TYR A 8 30.79 -10.54 8.17
N GLN A 9 31.78 -11.40 7.89
CA GLN A 9 31.89 -12.13 6.63
C GLN A 9 31.40 -13.57 6.85
N PRO A 10 30.26 -13.97 6.26
CA PRO A 10 29.73 -15.30 6.44
C PRO A 10 30.59 -16.36 5.73
N LYS A 11 30.68 -17.56 6.31
CA LYS A 11 31.35 -18.72 5.71
C LYS A 11 30.42 -19.50 4.79
N ASN A 12 29.13 -19.48 5.07
CA ASN A 12 28.09 -20.14 4.30
C ASN A 12 27.21 -19.12 3.57
N ASN A 13 26.45 -19.58 2.57
CA ASN A 13 25.43 -18.75 1.93
C ASN A 13 24.22 -18.63 2.87
N ILE A 14 24.16 -17.53 3.62
CA ILE A 14 23.09 -17.28 4.59
C ILE A 14 21.85 -16.76 3.87
N ARG A 15 20.73 -17.47 4.05
CA ARG A 15 19.39 -17.11 3.61
C ARG A 15 18.54 -16.71 4.80
N VAL A 16 17.83 -15.60 4.70
CA VAL A 16 17.00 -15.06 5.77
C VAL A 16 15.65 -14.59 5.24
N VAL A 17 14.57 -15.04 5.87
CA VAL A 17 13.22 -14.55 5.62
C VAL A 17 12.95 -13.34 6.50
N THR A 18 12.46 -12.24 5.90
CA THR A 18 12.17 -11.00 6.63
C THR A 18 10.74 -10.54 6.39
N ALA A 19 10.01 -10.22 7.46
CA ALA A 19 8.61 -9.80 7.38
C ALA A 19 8.20 -8.93 8.57
N THR A 20 7.02 -8.31 8.52
CA THR A 20 6.31 -7.83 9.72
C THR A 20 5.26 -8.85 10.17
N SER A 21 4.86 -8.77 11.44
CA SER A 21 3.84 -9.65 11.99
C SER A 21 2.45 -9.46 11.36
N LEU A 22 1.51 -10.37 11.64
CA LEU A 22 0.15 -10.30 11.12
C LEU A 22 -0.53 -9.01 11.60
N PHE A 23 -1.28 -8.37 10.70
CA PHE A 23 -1.97 -7.09 10.93
C PHE A 23 -1.05 -5.95 11.36
N ASP A 24 0.21 -5.98 10.95
CA ASP A 24 1.21 -4.97 11.29
C ASP A 24 1.78 -4.29 10.04
N GLY A 25 1.44 -3.02 9.84
CA GLY A 25 1.95 -2.20 8.73
C GLY A 25 3.34 -1.59 8.97
N HIS A 26 3.92 -1.73 10.17
CA HIS A 26 5.16 -1.05 10.55
C HIS A 26 6.41 -1.72 9.94
N ASP A 27 6.66 -1.48 8.66
CA ASP A 27 7.75 -2.10 7.91
C ASP A 27 9.05 -1.29 7.91
N ALA A 28 9.03 -0.05 8.41
CA ALA A 28 10.19 0.85 8.39
C ALA A 28 11.43 0.23 9.05
N ALA A 29 11.25 -0.41 10.21
CA ALA A 29 12.34 -1.07 10.93
C ALA A 29 12.89 -2.26 10.16
N ILE A 30 12.03 -3.20 9.72
CA ILE A 30 12.48 -4.40 9.01
C ILE A 30 13.11 -4.05 7.66
N ASN A 31 12.65 -2.99 6.99
CA ASN A 31 13.25 -2.46 5.76
C ASN A 31 14.70 -1.96 5.98
N ILE A 32 15.00 -1.35 7.13
CA ILE A 32 16.38 -0.96 7.47
C ILE A 32 17.23 -2.20 7.72
N PHE A 33 16.78 -3.12 8.57
CA PHE A 33 17.55 -4.32 8.91
C PHE A 33 17.81 -5.22 7.71
N ARG A 34 16.82 -5.43 6.83
CA ARG A 34 16.99 -6.24 5.62
C ARG A 34 17.99 -5.64 4.64
N ARG A 35 18.08 -4.30 4.56
CA ARG A 35 19.09 -3.61 3.72
C ARG A 35 20.49 -3.87 4.25
N ILE A 36 20.65 -3.87 5.57
CA ILE A 36 21.95 -4.12 6.22
C ILE A 36 22.34 -5.60 6.09
N LEU A 37 21.40 -6.55 6.26
CA LEU A 37 21.59 -7.99 5.99
C LEU A 37 22.06 -8.23 4.56
N HIS A 38 21.34 -7.66 3.59
CA HIS A 38 21.69 -7.73 2.17
C HIS A 38 23.10 -7.16 1.90
N SER A 39 23.45 -6.00 2.48
CA SER A 39 24.80 -5.44 2.33
C SER A 39 25.88 -6.24 3.05
N SER A 40 25.51 -7.06 4.04
CA SER A 40 26.42 -7.93 4.79
C SER A 40 26.58 -9.31 4.14
N GLY A 41 25.97 -9.55 2.97
CA GLY A 41 26.16 -10.76 2.19
C GLY A 41 25.07 -11.82 2.33
N ALA A 42 23.96 -11.53 3.02
CA ALA A 42 22.83 -12.46 3.08
C ALA A 42 21.96 -12.41 1.81
N GLU A 43 21.40 -13.55 1.43
CA GLU A 43 20.28 -13.68 0.49
C GLU A 43 18.98 -13.46 1.28
N VAL A 44 18.35 -12.30 1.08
CA VAL A 44 17.18 -11.85 1.84
C VAL A 44 15.91 -12.14 1.05
N ILE A 45 15.06 -13.03 1.57
CA ILE A 45 13.71 -13.26 1.08
C ILE A 45 12.78 -12.32 1.85
N HIS A 46 12.32 -11.25 1.20
CA HIS A 46 11.50 -10.25 1.87
C HIS A 46 10.03 -10.47 1.55
N LEU A 47 9.21 -10.74 2.57
CA LEU A 47 7.77 -10.96 2.42
C LEU A 47 6.95 -9.67 2.58
N GLY A 48 7.59 -8.55 2.93
CA GLY A 48 6.89 -7.30 3.18
C GLY A 48 6.21 -7.28 4.54
N HIS A 49 5.01 -6.71 4.59
CA HIS A 49 4.24 -6.52 5.81
C HIS A 49 2.99 -7.39 5.87
N ASN A 50 2.31 -7.41 7.04
CA ASN A 50 1.07 -8.13 7.27
C ASN A 50 1.15 -9.63 6.92
N ARG A 51 2.05 -10.37 7.59
CA ARG A 51 2.23 -11.81 7.32
C ARG A 51 1.80 -12.65 8.49
N SER A 52 0.96 -13.65 8.22
CA SER A 52 0.63 -14.70 9.19
C SER A 52 1.85 -15.54 9.52
N VAL A 53 1.82 -16.20 10.67
CA VAL A 53 2.92 -17.08 11.07
C VAL A 53 3.10 -18.21 10.06
N LYS A 54 1.99 -18.77 9.57
CA LYS A 54 2.00 -19.85 8.57
C LYS A 54 2.72 -19.42 7.29
N GLU A 55 2.42 -18.24 6.75
CA GLU A 55 3.09 -17.72 5.55
C GLU A 55 4.61 -17.60 5.74
N ILE A 56 5.06 -17.06 6.88
CA ILE A 56 6.49 -16.89 7.16
C ILE A 56 7.18 -18.25 7.30
N VAL A 57 6.55 -19.19 8.03
CA VAL A 57 7.13 -20.52 8.27
C VAL A 57 7.18 -21.34 6.99
N ASP A 58 6.10 -21.38 6.22
CA ASP A 58 6.06 -22.07 4.92
C ASP A 58 7.12 -21.49 3.98
N ALA A 59 7.27 -20.16 3.93
CA ALA A 59 8.34 -19.52 3.18
C ALA A 59 9.73 -19.94 3.67
N ALA A 60 10.01 -19.86 4.97
CA ALA A 60 11.32 -20.22 5.50
C ALA A 60 11.70 -21.68 5.22
N ILE A 61 10.71 -22.59 5.26
CA ILE A 61 10.89 -24.01 4.93
C ILE A 61 11.17 -24.20 3.44
N GLN A 62 10.34 -23.64 2.56
CA GLN A 62 10.50 -23.77 1.11
C GLN A 62 11.78 -23.10 0.60
N GLU A 63 12.24 -22.05 1.27
CA GLU A 63 13.47 -21.35 0.95
C GLU A 63 14.72 -21.95 1.60
N ASP A 64 14.58 -22.99 2.45
CA ASP A 64 15.64 -23.59 3.26
C ASP A 64 16.50 -22.55 4.00
N ALA A 65 15.82 -21.58 4.63
CA ALA A 65 16.47 -20.44 5.26
C ALA A 65 17.14 -20.80 6.60
N GLN A 66 18.28 -20.19 6.91
CA GLN A 66 18.93 -20.34 8.23
C GLN A 66 18.24 -19.53 9.32
N GLY A 67 17.52 -18.46 8.95
CA GLY A 67 16.79 -17.66 9.93
C GLY A 67 15.60 -16.89 9.40
N ILE A 68 14.80 -16.42 10.35
CA ILE A 68 13.62 -15.58 10.16
C ILE A 68 13.83 -14.33 11.02
N ALA A 69 13.61 -13.14 10.48
CA ALA A 69 13.58 -11.90 11.23
C ALA A 69 12.22 -11.20 11.08
N VAL A 70 11.53 -10.99 12.20
CA VAL A 70 10.20 -10.37 12.24
C VAL A 70 10.18 -9.10 13.08
N SER A 71 9.54 -8.05 12.57
CA SER A 71 9.13 -6.92 13.40
C SER A 71 7.68 -7.04 13.86
N SER A 72 7.41 -6.75 15.14
CA SER A 72 6.06 -6.77 15.71
C SER A 72 5.81 -5.57 16.61
N TYR A 73 4.93 -4.66 16.19
CA TYR A 73 4.62 -3.39 16.86
C TYR A 73 3.17 -3.28 17.34
N GLN A 74 2.30 -4.23 17.00
CA GLN A 74 0.85 -4.18 17.29
C GLN A 74 0.44 -4.96 18.56
N GLY A 75 1.39 -5.58 19.26
CA GLY A 75 1.09 -6.54 20.32
C GLY A 75 0.71 -7.92 19.79
N GLY A 76 0.38 -8.84 20.70
CA GLY A 76 0.17 -10.27 20.40
C GLY A 76 1.46 -11.00 19.99
N HIS A 77 2.63 -10.40 20.25
CA HIS A 77 3.93 -10.96 19.89
C HIS A 77 4.25 -12.24 20.64
N MET A 78 3.76 -12.40 21.87
CA MET A 78 3.95 -13.60 22.67
C MET A 78 3.38 -14.83 21.96
N GLU A 79 2.10 -14.77 21.59
CA GLU A 79 1.39 -15.81 20.86
C GLU A 79 1.98 -16.01 19.48
N TYR A 80 2.30 -14.91 18.78
CA TYR A 80 2.85 -14.93 17.43
C TYR A 80 4.19 -15.68 17.35
N PHE A 81 5.16 -15.33 18.21
CA PHE A 81 6.48 -15.97 18.20
C PHE A 81 6.43 -17.41 18.73
N LYS A 82 5.64 -17.70 19.78
CA LYS A 82 5.47 -19.08 20.26
C LYS A 82 4.88 -19.98 19.17
N TYR A 83 3.83 -19.51 18.50
CA TYR A 83 3.21 -20.24 17.40
C TYR A 83 4.19 -20.46 16.24
N MET A 84 5.05 -19.49 15.94
CA MET A 84 6.11 -19.66 14.93
C MET A 84 7.09 -20.77 15.29
N ILE A 85 7.55 -20.80 16.53
CA ILE A 85 8.44 -21.86 17.02
C ILE A 85 7.75 -23.22 16.96
N ASP A 86 6.47 -23.31 17.31
CA ASP A 86 5.72 -24.57 17.29
C ASP A 86 5.48 -25.08 15.87
N LEU A 87 5.15 -24.20 14.92
CA LEU A 87 5.01 -24.57 13.50
C LEU A 87 6.36 -24.99 12.89
N LEU A 88 7.46 -24.32 13.21
CA LEU A 88 8.79 -24.73 12.76
C LEU A 88 9.17 -26.11 13.27
N LYS A 89 8.90 -26.41 14.56
CA LYS A 89 9.12 -27.74 15.14
C LYS A 89 8.26 -28.79 14.44
N THR A 90 6.98 -28.50 14.22
CA THR A 90 6.03 -29.40 13.55
C THR A 90 6.44 -29.69 12.10
N GLY A 91 6.97 -28.69 11.39
CA GLY A 91 7.48 -28.81 10.02
C GLY A 91 8.89 -29.40 9.90
N GLY A 92 9.49 -29.92 10.98
CA GLY A 92 10.85 -30.48 10.97
C GLY A 92 11.96 -29.43 10.79
N ALA A 93 11.64 -28.14 10.91
CA ALA A 93 12.50 -27.01 10.63
C ALA A 93 12.98 -26.29 11.90
N GLY A 94 13.14 -27.01 13.01
CA GLY A 94 13.61 -26.44 14.30
C GLY A 94 15.05 -25.89 14.29
N HIS A 95 15.79 -26.08 13.19
CA HIS A 95 17.13 -25.50 13.00
C HIS A 95 17.06 -24.01 12.63
N ILE A 96 15.95 -23.53 12.07
CA ILE A 96 15.78 -22.15 11.62
C ILE A 96 15.76 -21.21 12.84
N LYS A 97 16.65 -20.22 12.85
CA LYS A 97 16.77 -19.26 13.96
C LYS A 97 15.76 -18.13 13.81
N VAL A 98 14.89 -17.95 14.80
CA VAL A 98 13.90 -16.86 14.82
C VAL A 98 14.47 -15.66 15.56
N PHE A 99 14.40 -14.49 14.94
CA PHE A 99 14.80 -13.20 15.48
C PHE A 99 13.61 -12.23 15.48
N GLY A 100 13.56 -11.33 16.46
CA GLY A 100 12.49 -10.36 16.56
C GLY A 100 12.88 -8.99 17.10
N GLY A 101 11.98 -8.02 16.88
CA GLY A 101 12.06 -6.69 17.49
C GLY A 101 10.72 -5.96 17.42
N GLY A 102 10.39 -5.19 18.46
CA GLY A 102 9.14 -4.43 18.55
C GLY A 102 9.31 -3.06 19.22
N GLY A 103 10.55 -2.56 19.29
CA GLY A 103 10.85 -1.37 20.08
C GLY A 103 10.47 -1.57 21.55
N GLY A 104 9.73 -0.62 22.12
CA GLY A 104 9.24 -0.70 23.51
C GLY A 104 7.97 -1.55 23.70
N VAL A 105 7.44 -2.16 22.65
CA VAL A 105 6.21 -2.99 22.74
C VAL A 105 6.49 -4.34 23.41
N ILE A 106 7.68 -4.90 23.19
CA ILE A 106 8.10 -6.18 23.79
C ILE A 106 8.93 -5.86 25.03
N VAL A 107 8.40 -6.13 26.21
CA VAL A 107 9.07 -5.80 27.47
C VAL A 107 10.11 -6.85 27.85
N TYR A 108 11.04 -6.50 28.75
CA TYR A 108 12.20 -7.34 29.08
C TYR A 108 11.85 -8.75 29.58
N ASP A 109 10.77 -8.89 30.36
CA ASP A 109 10.34 -10.20 30.86
C ASP A 109 9.75 -11.08 29.75
N GLU A 110 9.03 -10.47 28.79
CA GLU A 110 8.54 -11.15 27.58
C GLU A 110 9.70 -11.59 26.68
N ILE A 111 10.74 -10.75 26.54
CA ILE A 111 11.96 -11.11 25.79
C ILE A 111 12.58 -12.38 26.37
N LYS A 112 12.77 -12.45 27.69
CA LYS A 112 13.32 -13.63 28.35
C LYS A 112 12.47 -14.87 28.14
N GLU A 113 11.15 -14.73 28.24
CA GLU A 113 10.22 -15.83 28.06
C GLU A 113 10.25 -16.36 26.62
N LEU A 114 10.23 -15.48 25.62
CA LEU A 114 10.33 -15.85 24.21
C LEU A 114 11.66 -16.53 23.88
N GLU A 115 12.77 -15.99 24.39
CA GLU A 115 14.10 -16.59 24.20
C GLU A 115 14.21 -17.95 24.88
N ALA A 116 13.62 -18.12 26.08
CA ALA A 116 13.54 -19.41 26.76
C ALA A 116 12.65 -20.42 26.02
N TYR A 117 11.61 -19.96 25.30
CA TYR A 117 10.71 -20.81 24.53
C TYR A 117 11.37 -21.39 23.26
N GLY A 118 12.29 -20.64 22.66
CA GLY A 118 13.06 -21.07 21.49
C GLY A 118 13.39 -19.97 20.48
N VAL A 119 12.97 -18.73 20.70
CA VAL A 119 13.40 -17.59 19.87
C VAL A 119 14.91 -17.37 20.07
N ALA A 120 15.66 -17.20 18.98
CA ALA A 120 17.12 -17.07 19.06
C ALA A 120 17.55 -15.75 19.71
N LYS A 121 16.89 -14.64 19.37
CA LYS A 121 17.10 -13.34 20.02
C LYS A 121 15.93 -12.38 19.71
N ILE A 122 15.42 -11.71 20.73
CA ILE A 122 14.65 -10.47 20.57
C ILE A 122 15.56 -9.28 20.91
N TYR A 123 15.65 -8.31 20.00
CA TYR A 123 16.48 -7.12 20.19
C TYR A 123 15.68 -5.98 20.82
N ALA A 124 16.11 -5.55 22.01
CA ALA A 124 15.53 -4.41 22.72
C ALA A 124 16.10 -3.07 22.21
N PRO A 125 15.45 -1.92 22.47
CA PRO A 125 16.00 -0.60 22.14
C PRO A 125 17.42 -0.36 22.71
N GLU A 126 17.71 -0.89 23.89
CA GLU A 126 19.01 -0.82 24.55
C GLU A 126 20.09 -1.58 23.77
N ASP A 127 19.75 -2.68 23.11
CA ASP A 127 20.67 -3.43 22.25
C ASP A 127 21.05 -2.60 21.03
N GLY A 128 20.09 -1.89 20.44
CA GLY A 128 20.34 -0.93 19.36
C GLY A 128 21.30 0.19 19.77
N THR A 129 21.18 0.67 21.01
CA THR A 129 22.06 1.72 21.56
C THR A 129 23.48 1.19 21.83
N LYS A 130 23.61 -0.04 22.35
CA LYS A 130 24.90 -0.66 22.72
C LYS A 130 25.66 -1.20 21.51
N MET A 131 24.98 -1.98 20.67
CA MET A 131 25.58 -2.69 19.54
C MET A 131 25.64 -1.84 18.28
N GLY A 132 24.71 -0.88 18.13
CA GLY A 132 24.43 -0.22 16.86
C GLY A 132 23.71 -1.17 15.87
N LEU A 133 23.15 -0.59 14.81
CA LEU A 133 22.40 -1.36 13.80
C LEU A 133 23.25 -2.43 13.10
N GLN A 134 24.51 -2.10 12.75
CA GLN A 134 25.42 -3.08 12.14
C GLN A 134 25.82 -4.18 13.14
N GLY A 135 25.99 -3.85 14.42
CA GLY A 135 26.33 -4.83 15.45
C GLY A 135 25.23 -5.87 15.66
N ILE A 136 23.96 -5.45 15.63
CA ILE A 136 22.80 -6.35 15.64
C ILE A 136 22.86 -7.32 14.47
N ILE A 137 23.10 -6.81 13.25
CA ILE A 137 23.19 -7.68 12.07
C ILE A 137 24.39 -8.60 12.12
N ASN A 138 25.55 -8.14 12.58
CA ASN A 138 26.72 -9.01 12.75
C ASN A 138 26.42 -10.18 13.69
N HIS A 139 25.76 -9.90 14.83
CA HIS A 139 25.34 -10.93 15.78
C HIS A 139 24.31 -11.90 15.16
N MET A 140 23.32 -11.39 14.44
CA MET A 140 22.34 -12.20 13.72
C MET A 140 23.01 -13.12 12.70
N MET A 141 23.91 -12.59 11.87
CA MET A 141 24.64 -13.33 10.85
C MET A 141 25.51 -14.44 11.46
N GLN A 142 26.20 -14.16 12.57
CA GLN A 142 27.00 -15.16 13.28
C GLN A 142 26.17 -16.36 13.76
N LEU A 143 24.95 -16.12 14.24
CA LEU A 143 24.05 -17.17 14.70
C LEU A 143 23.41 -17.97 13.56
N MET A 144 23.34 -17.40 12.36
CA MET A 144 22.81 -18.04 11.15
C MET A 144 23.89 -18.72 10.28
N ASP A 145 25.16 -18.55 10.59
CA ASP A 145 26.28 -19.04 9.75
C ASP A 145 26.58 -20.52 9.98
N PHE A 146 25.68 -21.39 9.52
CA PHE A 146 25.84 -22.85 9.55
C PHE A 146 25.46 -23.49 8.20
N PRO A 147 26.05 -24.64 7.85
CA PRO A 147 25.78 -25.32 6.60
C PRO A 147 24.37 -25.94 6.58
N ARG A 148 23.77 -26.00 5.39
CA ARG A 148 22.47 -26.64 5.12
C ARG A 148 22.55 -27.81 4.15
N GLU A 149 23.75 -28.25 3.78
CA GLU A 149 23.89 -29.41 2.88
C GLU A 149 23.47 -30.72 3.54
N LEU A 150 22.90 -31.62 2.74
CA LEU A 150 22.64 -32.99 3.17
C LEU A 150 23.91 -33.77 3.42
N GLU A 151 23.83 -34.73 4.34
CA GLU A 151 24.88 -35.72 4.51
C GLU A 151 25.07 -36.52 3.22
N ALA A 152 26.33 -36.80 2.89
CA ALA A 152 26.69 -37.49 1.66
C ALA A 152 26.05 -38.88 1.60
N GLY A 153 25.22 -39.14 0.58
CA GLY A 153 24.53 -40.42 0.40
C GLY A 153 23.15 -40.52 1.03
N SER A 154 22.55 -39.39 1.42
CA SER A 154 21.14 -39.34 1.85
C SER A 154 20.20 -39.89 0.76
N ASP A 155 19.29 -40.79 1.14
CA ASP A 155 18.29 -41.40 0.23
C ASP A 155 17.22 -40.39 -0.22
N LEU A 156 16.79 -40.45 -1.49
CA LEU A 156 15.77 -39.58 -2.07
C LEU A 156 14.34 -40.13 -1.94
N SER A 157 14.12 -41.20 -1.17
CA SER A 157 12.80 -41.83 -1.00
C SER A 157 11.72 -40.88 -0.47
N ASP A 158 12.08 -39.96 0.42
CA ASP A 158 11.20 -38.96 1.04
C ASP A 158 11.00 -37.67 0.22
N LEU A 159 11.68 -37.55 -0.95
CA LEU A 159 11.48 -36.43 -1.88
C LEU A 159 10.07 -36.51 -2.48
N SER A 160 9.19 -35.61 -2.05
CA SER A 160 7.78 -35.57 -2.42
C SER A 160 7.21 -34.16 -2.28
N VAL A 161 6.05 -33.88 -2.90
CA VAL A 161 5.30 -32.62 -2.74
C VAL A 161 4.87 -32.37 -1.29
N ASP A 162 4.66 -33.43 -0.51
CA ASP A 162 4.27 -33.37 0.90
C ASP A 162 5.44 -33.04 1.84
N ASN A 163 6.68 -33.08 1.35
CA ASN A 163 7.89 -32.78 2.11
C ASN A 163 8.65 -31.59 1.49
N PRO A 164 8.12 -30.36 1.59
CA PRO A 164 8.72 -29.17 0.99
C PRO A 164 10.11 -28.87 1.54
N LEU A 165 10.39 -29.21 2.81
CA LEU A 165 11.71 -29.05 3.40
C LEU A 165 12.75 -29.92 2.67
N ARG A 166 12.38 -31.16 2.33
CA ARG A 166 13.27 -32.07 1.60
C ARG A 166 13.57 -31.57 0.19
N VAL A 167 12.55 -31.08 -0.51
CA VAL A 167 12.70 -30.42 -1.82
C VAL A 167 13.66 -29.23 -1.71
N ALA A 168 13.42 -28.34 -0.76
CA ALA A 168 14.22 -27.15 -0.54
C ALA A 168 15.68 -27.47 -0.20
N ASN A 169 15.89 -28.46 0.65
CA ASN A 169 17.22 -28.83 1.11
C ASN A 169 18.05 -29.58 0.06
N LEU A 170 17.40 -30.39 -0.79
CA LEU A 170 18.05 -31.00 -1.94
C LEU A 170 18.48 -29.94 -2.96
N ILE A 171 17.65 -28.93 -3.23
CA ILE A 171 18.02 -27.79 -4.08
C ILE A 171 19.28 -27.10 -3.53
N THR A 172 19.30 -26.78 -2.23
CA THR A 172 20.47 -26.19 -1.56
C THR A 172 21.71 -27.07 -1.70
N THR A 173 21.55 -28.39 -1.55
CA THR A 173 22.65 -29.36 -1.67
C THR A 173 23.24 -29.40 -3.07
N LEU A 174 22.40 -29.39 -4.13
CA LEU A 174 22.87 -29.38 -5.52
C LEU A 174 23.57 -28.07 -5.88
N GLU A 175 23.03 -26.94 -5.44
CA GLU A 175 23.68 -25.63 -5.59
C GLU A 175 25.09 -25.63 -4.97
N LEU A 176 25.26 -26.18 -3.77
CA LEU A 176 26.56 -26.25 -3.09
C LEU A 176 27.49 -27.30 -3.71
N ALA A 177 26.98 -28.47 -4.11
CA ALA A 177 27.78 -29.51 -4.73
C ALA A 177 28.40 -29.04 -6.05
N LYS A 178 27.68 -28.22 -6.82
CA LYS A 178 28.19 -27.59 -8.04
C LYS A 178 29.34 -26.61 -7.74
N ILE A 179 29.21 -25.79 -6.69
CA ILE A 179 30.26 -24.86 -6.27
C ILE A 179 31.51 -25.59 -5.75
N LYS A 180 31.33 -26.70 -5.04
CA LYS A 180 32.42 -27.48 -4.43
C LYS A 180 33.09 -28.47 -5.39
N GLU A 181 32.51 -28.71 -6.57
CA GLU A 181 32.96 -29.71 -7.57
C GLU A 181 33.28 -31.09 -6.97
N ASN A 182 32.51 -31.50 -5.96
CA ASN A 182 32.82 -32.66 -5.10
C ASN A 182 32.44 -34.03 -5.71
N GLY A 183 32.05 -34.08 -6.99
CA GLY A 183 31.68 -35.31 -7.71
C GLY A 183 30.31 -35.91 -7.36
N HIS A 184 29.60 -35.39 -6.34
CA HIS A 184 28.29 -35.91 -5.91
C HIS A 184 27.13 -35.50 -6.85
N LEU A 185 27.32 -34.45 -7.65
CA LEU A 185 26.29 -33.91 -8.55
C LEU A 185 25.80 -34.96 -9.58
N ALA A 186 26.72 -35.70 -10.18
CA ALA A 186 26.39 -36.72 -11.19
C ALA A 186 25.54 -37.86 -10.61
N LYS A 187 25.81 -38.25 -9.35
CA LYS A 187 25.03 -39.28 -8.64
C LYS A 187 23.60 -38.80 -8.42
N TYR A 188 23.41 -37.59 -7.88
CA TYR A 188 22.07 -37.05 -7.65
C TYR A 188 21.28 -36.85 -8.94
N ARG A 189 21.91 -36.40 -10.03
CA ARG A 189 21.26 -36.28 -11.35
C ARG A 189 20.70 -37.63 -11.83
N ALA A 190 21.49 -38.70 -11.73
CA ALA A 190 21.04 -40.04 -12.11
C ALA A 190 19.87 -40.54 -11.25
N GLU A 191 19.88 -40.27 -9.94
CA GLU A 191 18.79 -40.63 -9.03
C GLU A 191 17.51 -39.82 -9.31
N LEU A 192 17.64 -38.53 -9.63
CA LEU A 192 16.52 -37.67 -10.03
C LEU A 192 15.88 -38.16 -11.35
N GLU A 193 16.70 -38.45 -12.37
CA GLU A 193 16.23 -39.00 -13.64
C GLU A 193 15.47 -40.31 -13.44
N ALA A 194 16.01 -41.22 -12.61
CA ALA A 194 15.36 -42.48 -12.28
C ALA A 194 14.00 -42.27 -11.59
N LYS A 195 13.88 -41.28 -10.71
CA LYS A 195 12.64 -40.96 -9.98
C LYS A 195 11.60 -40.25 -10.86
N ILE A 196 12.03 -39.41 -11.80
CA ILE A 196 11.15 -38.78 -12.81
C ILE A 196 10.55 -39.85 -13.73
N GLY A 197 11.38 -40.81 -14.15
CA GLY A 197 10.95 -41.93 -15.01
C GLY A 197 10.35 -41.44 -16.33
N THR A 198 9.13 -41.88 -16.64
CA THR A 198 8.41 -41.53 -17.87
C THR A 198 7.46 -40.35 -17.71
N ARG A 199 7.40 -39.72 -16.53
CA ARG A 199 6.46 -38.64 -16.23
C ARG A 199 6.81 -37.39 -17.05
N ARG A 200 5.85 -36.90 -17.83
CA ARG A 200 5.96 -35.62 -18.53
C ARG A 200 5.42 -34.51 -17.65
N VAL A 201 6.29 -33.57 -17.31
CA VAL A 201 5.99 -32.43 -16.44
C VAL A 201 6.29 -31.17 -17.23
N PRO A 202 5.28 -30.37 -17.62
CA PRO A 202 5.50 -29.16 -18.36
C PRO A 202 6.30 -28.14 -17.55
N VAL A 203 7.25 -27.48 -18.21
CA VAL A 203 8.03 -26.37 -17.67
C VAL A 203 7.71 -25.12 -18.46
N ILE A 204 7.19 -24.10 -17.77
CA ILE A 204 6.87 -22.79 -18.34
C ILE A 204 7.97 -21.82 -17.91
N GLY A 205 8.60 -21.16 -18.86
CA GLY A 205 9.52 -20.07 -18.61
C GLY A 205 8.83 -18.72 -18.78
N ILE A 206 8.88 -17.87 -17.76
CA ILE A 206 8.38 -16.49 -17.81
C ILE A 206 9.58 -15.55 -17.74
N THR A 207 9.85 -14.87 -18.85
CA THR A 207 10.94 -13.91 -18.97
C THR A 207 10.44 -12.57 -19.48
N GLY A 208 11.27 -11.53 -19.38
CA GLY A 208 10.85 -10.19 -19.73
C GLY A 208 11.71 -9.09 -19.12
N THR A 209 11.46 -7.86 -19.56
CA THR A 209 12.21 -6.70 -19.08
C THR A 209 11.98 -6.44 -17.59
N GLY A 210 12.99 -5.88 -16.92
CA GLY A 210 12.91 -5.51 -15.51
C GLY A 210 11.72 -4.59 -15.23
N GLY A 211 10.87 -4.97 -14.27
CA GLY A 211 9.69 -4.18 -13.90
C GLY A 211 8.50 -4.29 -14.86
N ALA A 212 8.53 -5.18 -15.86
CA ALA A 212 7.37 -5.43 -16.74
C ALA A 212 6.15 -6.04 -16.00
N GLY A 213 6.37 -6.59 -14.81
CA GLY A 213 5.32 -7.21 -13.97
C GLY A 213 5.23 -8.72 -14.14
N LYS A 214 6.38 -9.40 -14.33
CA LYS A 214 6.47 -10.86 -14.48
C LYS A 214 5.93 -11.61 -13.27
N SER A 215 6.38 -11.26 -12.06
CA SER A 215 5.95 -11.89 -10.82
C SER A 215 4.46 -11.67 -10.56
N SER A 216 3.95 -10.45 -10.79
CA SER A 216 2.52 -10.15 -10.69
C SER A 216 1.68 -10.92 -11.71
N LEU A 217 2.14 -11.05 -12.95
CA LEU A 217 1.46 -11.86 -13.96
C LEU A 217 1.48 -13.35 -13.60
N THR A 218 2.60 -13.83 -13.05
CA THR A 218 2.75 -15.22 -12.59
C THR A 218 1.80 -15.52 -11.44
N ASP A 219 1.67 -14.62 -10.47
CA ASP A 219 0.70 -14.73 -9.38
C ASP A 219 -0.75 -14.77 -9.89
N GLU A 220 -1.08 -13.89 -10.82
CA GLU A 220 -2.40 -13.84 -11.42
C GLU A 220 -2.70 -15.12 -12.22
N LEU A 221 -1.74 -15.66 -13.00
CA LEU A 221 -1.89 -16.94 -13.69
C LEU A 221 -2.04 -18.10 -12.70
N LEU A 222 -1.24 -18.12 -11.63
CA LEU A 222 -1.36 -19.10 -10.55
C LEU A 222 -2.75 -19.04 -9.91
N LEU A 223 -3.28 -17.85 -9.66
CA LEU A 223 -4.63 -17.68 -9.11
C LEU A 223 -5.70 -18.29 -10.01
N ARG A 224 -5.61 -18.12 -11.35
CA ARG A 224 -6.52 -18.81 -12.29
C ARG A 224 -6.35 -20.31 -12.19
N MET A 225 -5.11 -20.82 -12.22
CA MET A 225 -4.83 -22.26 -12.12
C MET A 225 -5.42 -22.88 -10.86
N LEU A 226 -5.22 -22.26 -9.69
CA LEU A 226 -5.73 -22.78 -8.42
C LEU A 226 -7.26 -22.73 -8.31
N HIS A 227 -7.89 -21.73 -8.94
CA HIS A 227 -9.35 -21.62 -8.96
C HIS A 227 -10.00 -22.58 -9.97
N ASP A 228 -9.31 -22.87 -11.07
CA ASP A 228 -9.85 -23.58 -12.23
C ASP A 228 -9.53 -25.08 -12.23
N LEU A 229 -8.33 -25.44 -11.76
CA LEU A 229 -7.80 -26.79 -11.81
C LEU A 229 -7.79 -27.41 -10.40
N ASN A 230 -8.38 -28.60 -10.28
CA ASN A 230 -8.46 -29.32 -9.01
C ASN A 230 -7.28 -30.26 -8.82
N GLY A 231 -6.68 -30.24 -7.63
CA GLY A 231 -5.70 -31.25 -7.19
C GLY A 231 -4.34 -31.18 -7.89
N ILE A 232 -4.02 -30.10 -8.60
CA ILE A 232 -2.70 -29.92 -9.23
C ILE A 232 -1.68 -29.38 -8.23
N HIS A 233 -0.42 -29.81 -8.35
CA HIS A 233 0.70 -29.28 -7.58
C HIS A 233 1.63 -28.46 -8.48
N ILE A 234 1.92 -27.22 -8.10
CA ILE A 234 2.70 -26.28 -8.91
C ILE A 234 3.97 -25.88 -8.17
N ALA A 235 5.12 -26.00 -8.83
CA ALA A 235 6.40 -25.48 -8.35
C ALA A 235 6.77 -24.20 -9.09
N ILE A 236 7.09 -23.13 -8.36
CA ILE A 236 7.57 -21.85 -8.88
C ILE A 236 9.02 -21.67 -8.48
N ILE A 237 9.88 -21.41 -9.46
CA ILE A 237 11.31 -21.14 -9.25
C ILE A 237 11.61 -19.77 -9.83
N SER A 238 11.82 -18.78 -8.97
CA SER A 238 12.07 -17.40 -9.39
C SER A 238 13.54 -17.03 -9.22
N ALA A 239 14.13 -16.43 -10.24
CA ALA A 239 15.51 -15.99 -10.26
C ALA A 239 15.64 -14.47 -10.08
N ASP A 240 16.42 -14.05 -9.08
CA ASP A 240 16.67 -12.63 -8.78
C ASP A 240 18.18 -12.31 -8.84
N PRO A 241 18.57 -11.08 -9.25
CA PRO A 241 19.97 -10.73 -9.40
C PRO A 241 20.68 -10.54 -8.05
N SER A 242 21.90 -11.08 -7.93
CA SER A 242 22.75 -10.87 -6.75
C SER A 242 23.63 -9.61 -6.87
N ARG A 243 24.04 -9.04 -5.73
CA ARG A 243 25.02 -7.95 -5.70
C ARG A 243 26.44 -8.50 -5.78
N ARG A 244 27.10 -8.29 -6.92
CA ARG A 244 28.52 -8.68 -7.15
C ARG A 244 29.51 -8.24 -6.06
N LYS A 245 29.30 -7.06 -5.44
CA LYS A 245 30.22 -6.52 -4.44
C LYS A 245 30.16 -7.23 -3.09
N THR A 246 28.97 -7.69 -2.69
CA THR A 246 28.70 -8.19 -1.33
C THR A 246 28.32 -9.66 -1.32
N GLY A 247 27.99 -10.27 -2.47
CA GLY A 247 27.48 -11.63 -2.58
C GLY A 247 25.99 -11.79 -2.22
N GLY A 248 25.47 -10.90 -1.37
CA GLY A 248 24.06 -10.90 -0.97
C GLY A 248 23.08 -10.60 -2.12
N ALA A 249 21.83 -10.99 -1.95
CA ALA A 249 20.74 -10.75 -2.89
C ALA A 249 19.49 -10.27 -2.16
N LEU A 250 18.66 -9.47 -2.83
CA LEU A 250 17.29 -9.20 -2.39
C LEU A 250 16.37 -10.01 -3.29
N LEU A 251 15.87 -11.11 -2.77
CA LEU A 251 14.94 -12.01 -3.45
C LEU A 251 13.53 -11.45 -3.24
N GLY A 252 13.11 -10.64 -4.20
CA GLY A 252 11.95 -9.77 -4.15
C GLY A 252 10.73 -10.31 -4.88
N ASP A 253 10.83 -11.38 -5.67
CA ASP A 253 9.68 -11.88 -6.44
C ASP A 253 8.56 -12.41 -5.53
N ARG A 254 8.91 -13.11 -4.45
CA ARG A 254 7.93 -13.70 -3.50
C ARG A 254 7.02 -12.65 -2.84
N ILE A 255 7.46 -11.38 -2.70
CA ILE A 255 6.61 -10.31 -2.12
C ILE A 255 5.39 -9.99 -2.98
N ARG A 256 5.44 -10.31 -4.28
CA ARG A 256 4.38 -10.03 -5.25
C ARG A 256 3.39 -11.17 -5.39
N MET A 257 3.67 -12.32 -4.79
CA MET A 257 2.89 -13.54 -4.93
C MET A 257 1.90 -13.63 -3.76
N ASN A 258 0.61 -13.41 -4.02
CA ASN A 258 -0.45 -13.52 -3.03
C ASN A 258 -1.12 -14.90 -3.04
N ALA A 259 -1.15 -15.58 -4.19
CA ALA A 259 -1.82 -16.87 -4.37
C ALA A 259 -0.99 -18.08 -3.88
N ILE A 260 0.29 -17.87 -3.52
CA ILE A 260 1.22 -18.94 -3.11
C ILE A 260 0.94 -19.52 -1.72
N SER A 261 0.08 -18.88 -0.92
CA SER A 261 -0.31 -19.34 0.42
C SER A 261 -1.29 -20.52 0.36
N ASN A 262 -0.93 -21.57 -0.39
CA ASN A 262 -1.71 -22.77 -0.65
C ASN A 262 -0.77 -24.00 -0.57
N SER A 263 -1.21 -25.08 0.07
CA SER A 263 -0.43 -26.33 0.21
C SER A 263 -0.07 -27.00 -1.11
N GLN A 264 -0.78 -26.68 -2.20
CA GLN A 264 -0.51 -27.18 -3.54
C GLN A 264 0.63 -26.44 -4.25
N VAL A 265 1.13 -25.35 -3.67
CA VAL A 265 2.12 -24.48 -4.30
C VAL A 265 3.43 -24.50 -3.52
N TYR A 266 4.51 -24.71 -4.24
CA TYR A 266 5.86 -24.58 -3.74
C TYR A 266 6.56 -23.44 -4.47
N MET A 267 7.24 -22.56 -3.73
CA MET A 267 8.04 -21.50 -4.34
C MET A 267 9.46 -21.51 -3.79
N ARG A 268 10.45 -21.39 -4.68
CA ARG A 268 11.86 -21.23 -4.32
C ARG A 268 12.45 -20.03 -5.04
N SER A 269 13.02 -19.09 -4.31
CA SER A 269 13.78 -17.97 -4.88
C SER A 269 15.27 -18.29 -4.97
N VAL A 270 15.87 -18.17 -6.15
CA VAL A 270 17.28 -18.48 -6.40
C VAL A 270 18.02 -17.22 -6.84
N ALA A 271 19.18 -16.95 -6.26
CA ALA A 271 20.01 -15.82 -6.67
C ALA A 271 20.87 -16.19 -7.89
N THR A 272 21.06 -15.28 -8.85
CA THR A 272 21.98 -15.51 -9.99
C THR A 272 23.45 -15.66 -9.57
N ARG A 273 23.81 -15.21 -8.35
CA ARG A 273 25.17 -15.27 -7.78
C ARG A 273 26.23 -14.74 -8.76
N HIS A 274 27.25 -15.54 -9.06
CA HIS A 274 28.35 -15.16 -9.95
C HIS A 274 28.03 -15.28 -11.44
N SER A 275 26.82 -15.77 -11.80
CA SER A 275 26.40 -15.89 -13.18
C SER A 275 26.40 -14.54 -13.89
N ARG A 276 26.86 -14.53 -15.14
CA ARG A 276 26.78 -13.35 -16.03
C ARG A 276 25.44 -13.29 -16.77
N THR A 277 24.62 -14.33 -16.67
CA THR A 277 23.33 -14.44 -17.32
C THR A 277 22.19 -14.12 -16.33
N GLU A 278 20.99 -13.99 -16.88
CA GLU A 278 19.71 -13.78 -16.22
C GLU A 278 19.24 -14.96 -15.36
N MET A 279 19.97 -16.08 -15.43
CA MET A 279 19.65 -17.34 -14.75
C MET A 279 20.83 -17.83 -13.90
N PRO A 280 20.55 -18.40 -12.72
CA PRO A 280 21.56 -19.09 -11.93
C PRO A 280 22.11 -20.31 -12.66
N GLU A 281 23.41 -20.57 -12.48
CA GLU A 281 24.02 -21.81 -12.93
C GLU A 281 23.40 -22.99 -12.16
N GLY A 282 22.83 -23.98 -12.86
CA GLY A 282 22.20 -25.15 -12.22
C GLY A 282 20.68 -25.09 -12.14
N MET A 283 20.02 -24.16 -12.84
CA MET A 283 18.55 -24.14 -12.89
C MET A 283 17.95 -25.44 -13.43
N ASP A 284 18.63 -26.12 -14.35
CA ASP A 284 18.31 -27.47 -14.84
C ASP A 284 18.16 -28.48 -13.69
N ASP A 285 19.07 -28.42 -12.71
CA ASP A 285 19.04 -29.27 -11.53
C ASP A 285 17.84 -28.94 -10.62
N VAL A 286 17.57 -27.65 -10.41
CA VAL A 286 16.44 -27.19 -9.56
C VAL A 286 15.11 -27.63 -10.16
N VAL A 287 14.93 -27.45 -11.47
CA VAL A 287 13.74 -27.91 -12.21
C VAL A 287 13.61 -29.43 -12.09
N SER A 288 14.72 -30.17 -12.23
CA SER A 288 14.73 -31.63 -12.11
C SER A 288 14.32 -32.11 -10.71
N VAL A 289 14.73 -31.40 -9.65
CA VAL A 289 14.27 -31.69 -8.28
C VAL A 289 12.76 -31.52 -8.15
N ALA A 290 12.19 -30.43 -8.68
CA ALA A 290 10.74 -30.23 -8.67
C ALA A 290 10.01 -31.34 -9.47
N LYS A 291 10.53 -31.72 -10.64
CA LYS A 291 9.98 -32.83 -11.43
C LYS A 291 10.06 -34.17 -10.67
N ALA A 292 11.16 -34.45 -9.99
CA ALA A 292 11.33 -35.69 -9.23
C ALA A 292 10.48 -35.74 -7.94
N ALA A 293 10.17 -34.57 -7.36
CA ALA A 293 9.33 -34.46 -6.17
C ALA A 293 7.84 -34.71 -6.44
N GLY A 294 7.40 -34.67 -7.71
CA GLY A 294 6.02 -35.00 -8.08
C GLY A 294 5.13 -33.81 -8.43
N TYR A 295 5.65 -32.59 -8.57
CA TYR A 295 4.86 -31.44 -9.02
C TYR A 295 4.35 -31.62 -10.46
N ASP A 296 3.10 -31.27 -10.73
CA ASP A 296 2.45 -31.44 -12.04
C ASP A 296 2.85 -30.37 -13.05
N LEU A 297 3.25 -29.20 -12.57
CA LEU A 297 3.68 -28.07 -13.38
C LEU A 297 4.85 -27.35 -12.71
N VAL A 298 5.85 -26.95 -13.51
CA VAL A 298 6.96 -26.11 -13.04
C VAL A 298 6.93 -24.77 -13.79
N ILE A 299 6.95 -23.67 -13.05
CA ILE A 299 7.06 -22.31 -13.59
C ILE A 299 8.42 -21.76 -13.19
N VAL A 300 9.17 -21.25 -14.16
CA VAL A 300 10.49 -20.63 -13.96
C VAL A 300 10.41 -19.16 -14.34
N GLU A 301 10.63 -18.26 -13.40
CA GLU A 301 10.70 -16.82 -13.64
C GLU A 301 12.17 -16.37 -13.67
N THR A 302 12.59 -15.62 -14.69
CA THR A 302 13.96 -15.07 -14.79
C THR A 302 14.12 -13.73 -14.07
N ALA A 303 15.37 -13.33 -13.84
CA ALA A 303 15.68 -11.94 -13.55
C ALA A 303 15.30 -11.05 -14.75
N GLY A 304 15.17 -9.74 -14.55
CA GLY A 304 14.90 -8.82 -15.66
C GLY A 304 15.96 -8.92 -16.77
N ILE A 305 15.53 -9.24 -18.00
CA ILE A 305 16.42 -9.45 -19.14
C ILE A 305 16.64 -8.19 -19.99
N GLY A 306 17.78 -8.15 -20.67
CA GLY A 306 18.05 -7.23 -21.78
C GLY A 306 17.41 -7.69 -23.09
N GLN A 307 17.71 -6.97 -24.17
CA GLN A 307 17.13 -7.27 -25.49
C GLN A 307 17.70 -8.55 -26.14
N GLY A 308 18.93 -8.95 -25.82
CA GLY A 308 19.63 -10.09 -26.44
C GLY A 308 19.76 -11.35 -25.57
N ASP A 309 18.98 -11.46 -24.50
CA ASP A 309 19.04 -12.62 -23.60
C ASP A 309 17.87 -13.57 -23.90
N SER A 310 18.17 -14.83 -24.25
CA SER A 310 17.16 -15.85 -24.60
C SER A 310 17.37 -17.21 -23.96
N ASN A 311 18.27 -17.33 -22.96
CA ASN A 311 18.74 -18.62 -22.45
C ASN A 311 17.64 -19.46 -21.78
N ILE A 312 16.53 -18.83 -21.35
CA ILE A 312 15.40 -19.55 -20.78
C ILE A 312 14.73 -20.48 -21.78
N ALA A 313 14.74 -20.15 -23.08
CA ALA A 313 14.04 -20.89 -24.13
C ALA A 313 14.56 -22.33 -24.28
N ASP A 314 15.85 -22.55 -24.01
CA ASP A 314 16.48 -23.87 -24.10
C ASP A 314 16.19 -24.76 -22.88
N LEU A 315 15.70 -24.18 -21.77
CA LEU A 315 15.44 -24.90 -20.52
C LEU A 315 13.99 -25.37 -20.38
N VAL A 316 13.06 -24.67 -21.03
CA VAL A 316 11.61 -24.78 -20.77
C VAL A 316 10.87 -25.37 -21.97
N ASP A 317 9.74 -26.01 -21.73
CA ASP A 317 8.89 -26.52 -22.80
C ASP A 317 8.13 -25.38 -23.50
N LEU A 318 7.78 -24.33 -22.73
CA LEU A 318 7.05 -23.18 -23.20
C LEU A 318 7.64 -21.88 -22.65
N SER A 319 7.81 -20.85 -23.48
CA SER A 319 8.29 -19.54 -23.05
C SER A 319 7.26 -18.41 -23.22
N ILE A 320 7.15 -17.57 -22.20
CA ILE A 320 6.32 -16.36 -22.17
C ILE A 320 7.25 -15.15 -22.06
N TYR A 321 7.19 -14.24 -23.03
CA TYR A 321 7.91 -12.97 -22.98
C TYR A 321 7.00 -11.83 -22.54
N VAL A 322 7.32 -11.21 -21.40
CA VAL A 322 6.55 -10.12 -20.80
C VAL A 322 7.26 -8.80 -21.01
N MET A 323 6.55 -7.83 -21.57
CA MET A 323 7.03 -6.47 -21.82
C MET A 323 5.97 -5.43 -21.45
N THR A 324 6.31 -4.15 -21.56
CA THR A 324 5.36 -3.04 -21.39
C THR A 324 5.20 -2.29 -22.72
N SER A 325 4.28 -1.33 -22.78
CA SER A 325 4.14 -0.45 -23.94
C SER A 325 5.34 0.47 -24.19
N ASP A 326 6.26 0.59 -23.23
CA ASP A 326 7.43 1.47 -23.30
C ASP A 326 8.68 0.70 -23.76
N PHE A 327 8.80 0.48 -25.08
CA PHE A 327 9.97 -0.15 -25.72
C PHE A 327 10.70 0.81 -26.67
N GLY A 328 10.34 2.11 -26.65
CA GLY A 328 10.86 3.11 -27.57
C GLY A 328 10.27 3.00 -28.98
N ALA A 329 11.11 3.08 -30.01
CA ALA A 329 10.67 3.00 -31.41
C ALA A 329 10.34 1.56 -31.82
N ALA A 330 9.43 1.38 -32.79
CA ALA A 330 9.07 0.06 -33.32
C ALA A 330 10.26 -0.75 -33.86
N THR A 331 11.32 -0.08 -34.35
CA THR A 331 12.57 -0.72 -34.80
C THR A 331 13.37 -1.37 -33.68
N GLN A 332 13.07 -1.08 -32.41
CA GLN A 332 13.68 -1.79 -31.28
C GLN A 332 13.14 -3.21 -31.14
N LEU A 333 11.91 -3.47 -31.61
CA LEU A 333 11.32 -4.82 -31.55
C LEU A 333 12.12 -5.82 -32.41
N GLU A 334 12.75 -5.35 -33.48
CA GLU A 334 13.63 -6.17 -34.36
C GLU A 334 14.93 -6.61 -33.66
N LYS A 335 15.25 -6.06 -32.48
CA LYS A 335 16.45 -6.38 -31.70
C LYS A 335 16.17 -7.23 -30.48
N ILE A 336 14.90 -7.57 -30.22
CA ILE A 336 14.51 -8.34 -29.05
C ILE A 336 14.51 -9.81 -29.45
N ASP A 337 15.57 -10.53 -29.09
CA ASP A 337 15.75 -11.93 -29.46
C ASP A 337 14.60 -12.80 -28.94
N MET A 338 14.08 -12.51 -27.74
CA MET A 338 12.94 -13.24 -27.19
C MET A 338 11.67 -13.18 -28.04
N LEU A 339 11.49 -12.21 -28.94
CA LEU A 339 10.32 -12.21 -29.85
C LEU A 339 10.41 -13.31 -30.92
N ASP A 340 11.60 -13.84 -31.21
CA ASP A 340 11.79 -14.98 -32.10
C ASP A 340 11.49 -16.32 -31.40
N PHE A 341 11.81 -16.43 -30.11
CA PHE A 341 11.70 -17.68 -29.36
C PHE A 341 10.41 -17.82 -28.55
N ALA A 342 9.75 -16.70 -28.19
CA ALA A 342 8.59 -16.72 -27.33
C ALA A 342 7.39 -17.41 -27.98
N ASP A 343 6.79 -18.34 -27.24
CA ASP A 343 5.54 -18.99 -27.64
C ASP A 343 4.35 -18.06 -27.45
N LEU A 344 4.36 -17.35 -26.33
CA LEU A 344 3.38 -16.35 -25.95
C LEU A 344 4.08 -15.02 -25.64
N VAL A 345 3.54 -13.92 -26.14
CA VAL A 345 4.06 -12.58 -25.85
C VAL A 345 2.99 -11.77 -25.12
N VAL A 346 3.40 -11.06 -24.07
CA VAL A 346 2.51 -10.31 -23.20
C VAL A 346 2.96 -8.85 -23.13
N VAL A 347 2.11 -7.95 -23.61
CA VAL A 347 2.20 -6.52 -23.35
C VAL A 347 1.41 -6.23 -22.07
N ASN A 348 2.09 -6.35 -20.93
CA ASN A 348 1.51 -6.07 -19.62
C ASN A 348 1.47 -4.57 -19.34
N LYS A 349 0.75 -4.18 -18.28
CA LYS A 349 0.46 -2.78 -17.94
C LYS A 349 -0.32 -2.09 -19.05
N PHE A 350 -1.31 -2.81 -19.58
CA PHE A 350 -2.11 -2.40 -20.74
C PHE A 350 -2.98 -1.16 -20.47
N GLU A 351 -3.16 -0.76 -19.20
CA GLU A 351 -3.78 0.50 -18.80
C GLU A 351 -2.97 1.74 -19.21
N LYS A 352 -1.68 1.57 -19.54
CA LYS A 352 -0.81 2.69 -19.90
C LYS A 352 -1.11 3.23 -21.28
N ARG A 353 -0.87 4.53 -21.45
CA ARG A 353 -0.97 5.21 -22.75
C ARG A 353 -0.08 4.54 -23.79
N GLY A 354 -0.61 4.38 -25.01
CA GLY A 354 0.10 3.77 -26.14
C GLY A 354 0.10 2.23 -26.15
N ALA A 355 -0.58 1.57 -25.21
CA ALA A 355 -0.64 0.11 -25.14
C ALA A 355 -1.30 -0.54 -26.38
N GLU A 356 -2.36 0.07 -26.93
CA GLU A 356 -3.01 -0.44 -28.15
C GLU A 356 -2.07 -0.39 -29.37
N ASP A 357 -1.30 0.68 -29.53
CA ASP A 357 -0.32 0.82 -30.62
C ASP A 357 0.88 -0.11 -30.41
N ALA A 358 1.34 -0.24 -29.16
CA ALA A 358 2.36 -1.20 -28.76
C ALA A 358 1.95 -2.64 -29.14
N LEU A 359 0.72 -3.04 -28.81
CA LEU A 359 0.21 -4.37 -29.13
C LEU A 359 0.16 -4.64 -30.63
N LYS A 360 -0.29 -3.67 -31.44
CA LYS A 360 -0.26 -3.78 -32.91
C LYS A 360 1.16 -3.92 -33.44
N ALA A 361 2.10 -3.12 -32.94
CA ALA A 361 3.50 -3.18 -33.36
C ALA A 361 4.13 -4.53 -33.02
N VAL A 362 3.88 -5.05 -31.81
CA VAL A 362 4.40 -6.36 -31.37
C VAL A 362 3.75 -7.49 -32.16
N ARG A 363 2.42 -7.48 -32.39
CA ARG A 363 1.75 -8.47 -33.26
C ARG A 363 2.36 -8.52 -34.66
N LYS A 364 2.60 -7.35 -35.24
CA LYS A 364 3.24 -7.24 -36.57
C LYS A 364 4.66 -7.78 -36.57
N GLN A 365 5.43 -7.52 -35.51
CA GLN A 365 6.79 -8.05 -35.40
C GLN A 365 6.79 -9.57 -35.24
N VAL A 366 5.97 -10.12 -34.32
CA VAL A 366 5.86 -11.57 -34.12
C VAL A 366 5.39 -12.28 -35.38
N GLN A 367 4.46 -11.68 -36.14
CA GLN A 367 4.03 -12.21 -37.44
C GLN A 367 5.20 -12.31 -38.43
N ARG A 368 6.06 -11.29 -38.49
CA ARG A 368 7.24 -11.26 -39.35
C ARG A 368 8.26 -12.32 -38.93
N ASN A 369 8.56 -12.39 -37.63
CA ASN A 369 9.52 -13.33 -37.06
C ASN A 369 9.10 -14.79 -37.33
N ARG A 370 7.80 -15.07 -37.31
CA ARG A 370 7.24 -16.40 -37.63
C ARG A 370 6.95 -16.62 -39.12
N GLU A 371 7.25 -15.64 -39.97
CA GLU A 371 6.93 -15.62 -41.42
C GLU A 371 5.44 -15.93 -41.74
N ALA A 372 4.54 -15.69 -40.78
CA ALA A 372 3.12 -16.05 -40.85
C ALA A 372 2.28 -14.97 -41.54
N PHE A 373 2.70 -14.55 -42.75
CA PHE A 373 2.06 -13.47 -43.50
C PHE A 373 0.68 -13.83 -44.06
N ASP A 374 0.35 -15.12 -44.10
CA ASP A 374 -0.94 -15.69 -44.48
C ASP A 374 -2.00 -15.61 -43.37
N ARG A 375 -1.58 -15.40 -42.12
CA ARG A 375 -2.48 -15.30 -40.96
C ARG A 375 -2.72 -13.85 -40.54
N PRO A 376 -3.94 -13.48 -40.12
CA PRO A 376 -4.21 -12.17 -39.52
C PRO A 376 -3.32 -11.86 -38.31
N MET A 377 -2.92 -10.60 -38.14
CA MET A 377 -2.11 -10.16 -36.99
C MET A 377 -2.78 -10.46 -35.63
N ASP A 378 -4.10 -10.41 -35.56
CA ASP A 378 -4.86 -10.68 -34.33
C ASP A 378 -4.84 -12.17 -33.93
N GLU A 379 -4.47 -13.06 -34.84
CA GLU A 379 -4.26 -14.48 -34.53
C GLU A 379 -2.90 -14.74 -33.88
N MET A 380 -1.94 -13.80 -33.96
CA MET A 380 -0.65 -13.95 -33.29
C MET A 380 -0.83 -14.13 -31.77
N PRO A 381 0.02 -14.93 -31.10
CA PRO A 381 -0.09 -15.19 -29.66
C PRO A 381 0.48 -14.02 -28.84
N VAL A 382 -0.08 -12.83 -29.07
CA VAL A 382 0.30 -11.58 -28.40
C VAL A 382 -0.90 -11.02 -27.65
N PHE A 383 -0.73 -10.87 -26.34
CA PHE A 383 -1.79 -10.52 -25.39
C PHE A 383 -1.53 -9.17 -24.72
N GLY A 384 -2.58 -8.36 -24.55
CA GLY A 384 -2.57 -7.15 -23.74
C GLY A 384 -3.16 -7.43 -22.36
N THR A 385 -2.37 -7.33 -21.29
CA THR A 385 -2.80 -7.74 -19.93
C THR A 385 -2.61 -6.63 -18.89
N ILE A 386 -3.44 -6.67 -17.85
CA ILE A 386 -3.30 -5.80 -16.67
C ILE A 386 -3.22 -6.69 -15.42
N ALA A 387 -2.01 -7.13 -15.07
CA ALA A 387 -1.81 -8.00 -13.90
C ALA A 387 -2.13 -7.32 -12.54
N SER A 388 -2.17 -5.98 -12.48
CA SER A 388 -2.59 -5.26 -11.27
C SER A 388 -4.11 -5.25 -11.07
N ARG A 389 -4.88 -5.67 -12.08
CA ARG A 389 -6.33 -5.67 -12.05
C ARG A 389 -6.82 -7.07 -11.72
N PHE A 390 -7.57 -7.15 -10.63
CA PHE A 390 -8.25 -8.37 -10.24
C PHE A 390 -9.23 -8.84 -11.35
N ASN A 391 -9.17 -10.13 -11.67
CA ASN A 391 -10.02 -10.78 -12.67
C ASN A 391 -9.97 -10.11 -14.06
N ASP A 392 -8.77 -9.71 -14.49
CA ASP A 392 -8.54 -9.18 -15.83
C ASP A 392 -8.85 -10.23 -16.91
N ASP A 393 -9.62 -9.81 -17.92
CA ASP A 393 -10.04 -10.62 -19.04
C ASP A 393 -8.87 -10.92 -20.00
N GLY A 394 -7.95 -9.98 -20.18
CA GLY A 394 -6.72 -10.20 -20.96
C GLY A 394 -5.84 -11.29 -20.35
N VAL A 395 -5.66 -11.30 -19.02
CA VAL A 395 -4.93 -12.37 -18.32
C VAL A 395 -5.65 -13.71 -18.43
N THR A 396 -6.98 -13.71 -18.37
CA THR A 396 -7.79 -14.92 -18.50
C THR A 396 -7.65 -15.54 -19.89
N GLU A 397 -7.62 -14.74 -20.96
CA GLU A 397 -7.36 -15.26 -22.30
C GLU A 397 -5.93 -15.78 -22.48
N LEU A 398 -4.94 -15.10 -21.88
CA LEU A 398 -3.56 -15.60 -21.84
C LEU A 398 -3.47 -16.96 -21.13
N TYR A 399 -4.20 -17.14 -20.04
CA TYR A 399 -4.27 -18.41 -19.31
C TYR A 399 -4.81 -19.55 -20.19
N HIS A 400 -5.89 -19.32 -20.94
CA HIS A 400 -6.40 -20.32 -21.89
C HIS A 400 -5.38 -20.67 -22.98
N ALA A 401 -4.73 -19.65 -23.56
CA ALA A 401 -3.69 -19.87 -24.56
C ALA A 401 -2.47 -20.62 -23.99
N LEU A 402 -2.14 -20.40 -22.73
CA LEU A 402 -1.11 -21.14 -22.00
C LEU A 402 -1.47 -22.63 -21.91
N LEU A 403 -2.70 -22.97 -21.50
CA LEU A 403 -3.14 -24.37 -21.45
C LEU A 403 -3.10 -25.05 -22.83
N ASP A 404 -3.56 -24.34 -23.88
CA ASP A 404 -3.54 -24.85 -25.26
C ASP A 404 -2.12 -25.18 -25.72
N GLN A 405 -1.16 -24.30 -25.41
CA GLN A 405 0.23 -24.51 -25.79
C GLN A 405 0.91 -25.61 -24.98
N ILE A 406 0.56 -25.78 -23.69
CA ILE A 406 1.04 -26.89 -22.87
C ILE A 406 0.60 -28.22 -23.49
N GLU A 407 -0.69 -28.36 -23.83
CA GLU A 407 -1.21 -29.57 -24.46
C GLU A 407 -0.53 -29.83 -25.81
N ALA A 408 -0.41 -28.81 -26.65
CA ALA A 408 0.19 -28.93 -27.98
C ALA A 408 1.67 -29.36 -27.95
N LYS A 409 2.47 -28.86 -27.00
CA LYS A 409 3.91 -29.13 -26.93
C LYS A 409 4.28 -30.35 -26.11
N THR A 410 3.54 -30.61 -25.03
CA THR A 410 3.91 -31.64 -24.05
C THR A 410 2.98 -32.85 -24.06
N GLY A 411 1.80 -32.73 -24.68
CA GLY A 411 0.74 -33.73 -24.63
C GLY A 411 -0.01 -33.79 -23.28
N VAL A 412 0.33 -32.93 -22.32
CA VAL A 412 -0.33 -32.83 -21.02
C VAL A 412 -1.53 -31.90 -21.14
N ALA A 413 -2.74 -32.43 -20.94
CA ALA A 413 -3.97 -31.66 -21.06
C ALA A 413 -4.51 -31.25 -19.69
N PHE A 414 -4.66 -29.95 -19.46
CA PHE A 414 -5.37 -29.38 -18.31
C PHE A 414 -6.76 -28.90 -18.75
N LYS A 415 -7.82 -29.47 -18.17
CA LYS A 415 -9.20 -29.13 -18.55
C LYS A 415 -9.70 -27.94 -17.74
N SER A 416 -9.83 -26.79 -18.40
CA SER A 416 -10.39 -25.58 -17.80
C SER A 416 -11.92 -25.61 -17.67
N GLN A 417 -12.44 -25.09 -16.57
CA GLN A 417 -13.84 -24.78 -16.31
C GLN A 417 -14.15 -23.29 -16.51
N LEU A 418 -13.13 -22.42 -16.55
CA LEU A 418 -13.28 -21.01 -16.86
C LEU A 418 -13.74 -20.80 -18.31
N GLN A 419 -14.61 -19.81 -18.51
CA GLN A 419 -15.03 -19.44 -19.86
C GLN A 419 -13.91 -18.67 -20.57
N ARG A 420 -13.74 -18.91 -21.87
CA ARG A 420 -12.89 -18.08 -22.72
C ARG A 420 -13.52 -16.71 -22.89
N THR A 421 -12.71 -15.67 -22.85
CA THR A 421 -13.18 -14.29 -22.99
C THR A 421 -13.36 -13.92 -24.46
N GLY A 422 -12.60 -14.56 -25.35
CA GLY A 422 -12.59 -14.28 -26.78
C GLY A 422 -11.84 -13.00 -27.15
N THR A 423 -11.19 -12.32 -26.19
CA THR A 423 -10.40 -11.10 -26.42
C THR A 423 -8.98 -11.29 -25.92
N LYS A 424 -7.99 -11.13 -26.82
CA LYS A 424 -6.56 -11.17 -26.47
C LYS A 424 -6.05 -9.87 -25.85
N GLN A 425 -6.93 -8.96 -25.44
CA GLN A 425 -6.56 -7.71 -24.80
C GLN A 425 -7.57 -7.38 -23.70
N SER A 426 -7.07 -6.82 -22.59
CA SER A 426 -7.92 -6.31 -21.52
C SER A 426 -8.93 -5.30 -22.04
N SER A 427 -10.20 -5.49 -21.73
CA SER A 427 -11.28 -4.57 -22.12
C SER A 427 -11.39 -3.34 -21.22
N SER A 428 -10.76 -3.35 -20.04
CA SER A 428 -10.95 -2.29 -19.06
C SER A 428 -10.00 -1.12 -19.25
N LYS A 429 -10.60 0.06 -19.05
CA LYS A 429 -9.93 1.35 -18.90
C LYS A 429 -10.36 1.96 -17.57
N THR A 430 -10.24 1.23 -16.45
CA THR A 430 -10.47 1.83 -15.13
C THR A 430 -9.41 2.91 -14.93
N ILE A 431 -9.79 4.15 -15.21
CA ILE A 431 -8.93 5.31 -15.16
C ILE A 431 -9.41 6.16 -14.00
N ILE A 432 -8.69 6.11 -12.87
CA ILE A 432 -8.97 6.96 -11.71
C ILE A 432 -8.67 8.43 -12.03
N ILE A 433 -7.52 8.68 -12.67
CA ILE A 433 -7.11 10.02 -13.12
C ILE A 433 -7.01 10.01 -14.64
N PRO A 434 -7.88 10.74 -15.36
CA PRO A 434 -7.85 10.78 -16.81
C PRO A 434 -6.50 11.29 -17.34
N PRO A 435 -5.97 10.76 -18.47
CA PRO A 435 -4.65 11.13 -18.97
C PRO A 435 -4.48 12.65 -19.18
N GLU A 436 -5.56 13.36 -19.53
CA GLU A 436 -5.58 14.81 -19.72
C GLU A 436 -5.37 15.59 -18.41
N ARG A 437 -5.64 14.97 -17.26
CA ARG A 437 -5.49 15.56 -15.91
C ARG A 437 -4.23 15.10 -15.18
N THR A 438 -3.33 14.36 -15.82
CA THR A 438 -2.08 13.86 -15.19
C THR A 438 -1.24 14.97 -14.53
N ARG A 439 -1.35 16.23 -15.01
CA ARG A 439 -0.59 17.39 -14.51
C ARG A 439 -1.32 18.24 -13.45
N TYR A 440 -2.42 17.75 -12.87
CA TYR A 440 -3.24 18.52 -11.92
C TYR A 440 -2.45 19.14 -10.74
N LEU A 441 -1.45 18.45 -10.18
CA LEU A 441 -0.62 19.02 -9.10
C LEU A 441 0.23 20.21 -9.57
N SER A 442 0.72 20.17 -10.81
CA SER A 442 1.44 21.29 -11.42
C SER A 442 0.50 22.47 -11.65
N GLU A 443 -0.73 22.22 -12.12
CA GLU A 443 -1.76 23.24 -12.32
C GLU A 443 -2.13 23.93 -10.99
N ILE A 444 -2.25 23.16 -9.89
CA ILE A 444 -2.49 23.71 -8.54
C ILE A 444 -1.31 24.61 -8.11
N SER A 445 -0.08 24.14 -8.27
CA SER A 445 1.13 24.90 -7.93
C SER A 445 1.24 26.21 -8.73
N GLU A 446 0.95 26.15 -10.03
CA GLU A 446 0.90 27.32 -10.92
C GLU A 446 -0.19 28.31 -10.50
N THR A 447 -1.37 27.81 -10.14
CA THR A 447 -2.49 28.62 -9.64
C THR A 447 -2.12 29.39 -8.37
N VAL A 448 -1.52 28.72 -7.39
CA VAL A 448 -1.09 29.35 -6.12
C VAL A 448 0.01 30.39 -6.36
N ARG A 449 0.99 30.09 -7.22
CA ARG A 449 2.07 31.05 -7.58
C ARG A 449 1.51 32.25 -8.33
N ALA A 450 0.58 32.04 -9.26
CA ALA A 450 -0.10 33.11 -9.97
C ALA A 450 -0.89 34.00 -9.01
N TYR A 451 -1.60 33.41 -8.04
CA TYR A 451 -2.31 34.14 -6.99
C TYR A 451 -1.38 35.08 -6.21
N HIS A 452 -0.22 34.60 -5.78
CA HIS A 452 0.78 35.43 -5.08
C HIS A 452 1.36 36.52 -6.00
N LYS A 453 1.69 36.20 -7.25
CA LYS A 453 2.21 37.18 -8.21
C LYS A 453 1.22 38.32 -8.46
N THR A 454 -0.06 37.99 -8.68
CA THR A 454 -1.13 38.97 -8.84
C THR A 454 -1.29 39.81 -7.58
N THR A 455 -1.18 39.19 -6.39
CA THR A 455 -1.26 39.90 -5.11
C THR A 455 -0.17 40.96 -4.98
N GLU A 456 1.09 40.63 -5.29
CA GLU A 456 2.18 41.61 -5.21
C GLU A 456 2.01 42.74 -6.25
N SER A 457 1.67 42.40 -7.49
CA SER A 457 1.46 43.39 -8.56
C SER A 457 0.31 44.36 -8.24
N GLN A 458 -0.80 43.85 -7.69
CA GLN A 458 -1.95 44.68 -7.32
C GLN A 458 -1.67 45.50 -6.05
N ALA A 459 -0.93 44.97 -5.07
CA ALA A 459 -0.50 45.73 -3.89
C ALA A 459 0.38 46.94 -4.27
N GLU A 460 1.32 46.75 -5.20
CA GLU A 460 2.16 47.83 -5.73
C GLU A 460 1.33 48.87 -6.51
N ALA A 461 0.36 48.43 -7.31
CA ALA A 461 -0.53 49.34 -8.04
C ALA A 461 -1.40 50.18 -7.08
N VAL A 462 -1.95 49.57 -6.03
CA VAL A 462 -2.69 50.28 -4.97
C VAL A 462 -1.80 51.32 -4.30
N ARG A 463 -0.57 50.94 -3.94
CA ARG A 463 0.41 51.85 -3.33
C ARG A 463 0.77 53.02 -4.24
N ARG A 464 0.93 52.77 -5.56
CA ARG A 464 1.18 53.83 -6.55
C ARG A 464 0.03 54.83 -6.61
N VAL A 465 -1.21 54.35 -6.72
CA VAL A 465 -2.40 55.21 -6.73
C VAL A 465 -2.45 56.04 -5.44
N TRP A 466 -2.25 55.39 -4.29
CA TRP A 466 -2.23 56.07 -2.99
C TRP A 466 -1.15 57.16 -2.90
N HIS A 467 0.09 56.88 -3.30
CA HIS A 467 1.17 57.89 -3.30
C HIS A 467 0.85 59.09 -4.19
N LEU A 468 0.23 58.87 -5.35
CA LEU A 468 -0.18 59.96 -6.26
C LEU A 468 -1.31 60.80 -5.65
N GLU A 469 -2.29 60.16 -5.01
CA GLU A 469 -3.40 60.82 -4.32
C GLU A 469 -2.91 61.67 -3.14
N GLU A 470 -2.03 61.13 -2.29
CA GLU A 470 -1.41 61.88 -1.18
C GLU A 470 -0.59 63.07 -1.68
N THR A 471 0.19 62.88 -2.76
CA THR A 471 0.97 63.95 -3.38
C THR A 471 0.06 65.06 -3.91
N ALA A 472 -1.04 64.70 -4.58
CA ALA A 472 -2.01 65.67 -5.08
C ALA A 472 -2.72 66.42 -3.93
N ALA A 473 -3.03 65.73 -2.82
CA ALA A 473 -3.64 66.34 -1.64
C ALA A 473 -2.71 67.36 -0.96
N HIS A 474 -1.40 67.10 -0.90
CA HIS A 474 -0.41 68.02 -0.32
C HIS A 474 -0.10 69.24 -1.19
N LEU A 475 -0.33 69.17 -2.50
CA LEU A 475 -0.09 70.26 -3.45
C LEU A 475 -1.31 71.15 -3.70
N ALA A 476 -2.45 70.86 -3.07
CA ALA A 476 -3.69 71.61 -3.24
C ALA A 476 -3.55 73.04 -2.66
N GLY A 477 -3.27 74.02 -3.54
CA GLY A 477 -3.20 75.45 -3.19
C GLY A 477 -2.09 76.26 -3.88
N ASP A 478 -1.04 75.64 -4.43
CA ASP A 478 0.16 76.35 -4.93
C ASP A 478 0.51 76.08 -6.42
N ALA A 479 -0.11 75.10 -7.11
CA ALA A 479 0.26 74.74 -8.49
C ALA A 479 -0.84 74.02 -9.32
N ASP A 480 -1.81 74.76 -9.87
CA ASP A 480 -2.96 74.21 -10.61
C ASP A 480 -2.59 73.30 -11.80
N THR A 481 -1.61 73.68 -12.62
CA THR A 481 -1.19 72.90 -13.80
C THR A 481 -0.54 71.56 -13.45
N LEU A 482 0.10 71.47 -12.28
CA LEU A 482 0.71 70.23 -11.78
C LEU A 482 -0.37 69.30 -11.21
N LEU A 483 -1.38 69.87 -10.55
CA LEU A 483 -2.51 69.14 -9.99
C LEU A 483 -3.36 68.45 -11.07
N ASP A 484 -3.60 69.11 -12.21
CA ASP A 484 -4.34 68.52 -13.32
C ASP A 484 -3.58 67.36 -13.99
N ARG A 485 -2.25 67.47 -14.09
CA ARG A 485 -1.40 66.35 -14.53
C ARG A 485 -1.44 65.17 -13.56
N LEU A 486 -1.38 65.43 -12.26
CA LEU A 486 -1.49 64.39 -11.23
C LEU A 486 -2.86 63.70 -11.25
N LYS A 487 -3.96 64.45 -11.39
CA LYS A 487 -5.31 63.86 -11.53
C LYS A 487 -5.42 62.93 -12.74
N THR A 488 -4.85 63.34 -13.87
CA THR A 488 -4.82 62.50 -15.07
C THR A 488 -4.03 61.20 -14.85
N GLU A 489 -2.87 61.30 -14.19
CA GLU A 489 -2.03 60.14 -13.86
C GLU A 489 -2.67 59.20 -12.81
N ILE A 490 -3.44 59.74 -11.86
CA ILE A 490 -4.23 58.97 -10.88
C ILE A 490 -5.28 58.13 -11.60
N GLU A 491 -6.07 58.75 -12.48
CA GLU A 491 -7.11 58.05 -13.24
C GLU A 491 -6.54 56.98 -14.17
N GLU A 492 -5.37 57.24 -14.78
CA GLU A 492 -4.67 56.22 -15.56
C GLU A 492 -4.14 55.08 -14.67
N SER A 493 -3.51 55.40 -13.52
CA SER A 493 -2.98 54.41 -12.59
C SER A 493 -4.09 53.53 -11.99
N ARG A 494 -5.30 54.08 -11.79
CA ARG A 494 -6.48 53.34 -11.32
C ARG A 494 -6.94 52.26 -12.30
N LYS A 495 -6.70 52.41 -13.61
CA LYS A 495 -7.03 51.38 -14.61
C LYS A 495 -6.21 50.09 -14.45
N ALA A 496 -5.07 50.16 -13.76
CA ALA A 496 -4.27 48.99 -13.43
C ALA A 496 -4.85 48.16 -12.26
N LEU A 497 -5.81 48.72 -11.51
CA LEU A 497 -6.49 48.03 -10.43
C LEU A 497 -7.65 47.19 -10.97
N THR A 498 -7.72 45.94 -10.51
CA THR A 498 -8.89 45.10 -10.79
C THR A 498 -10.09 45.51 -9.93
N GLU A 499 -11.28 45.08 -10.33
CA GLU A 499 -12.51 45.30 -9.56
C GLU A 499 -12.43 44.63 -8.17
N GLU A 500 -11.90 43.40 -8.10
CA GLU A 500 -11.65 42.69 -6.83
C GLU A 500 -10.76 43.53 -5.89
N THR A 501 -9.63 44.03 -6.40
CA THR A 501 -8.70 44.86 -5.63
C THR A 501 -9.36 46.12 -5.10
N THR A 502 -10.10 46.82 -5.96
CA THR A 502 -10.82 48.04 -5.59
C THR A 502 -11.85 47.77 -4.50
N ASN A 503 -12.61 46.68 -4.63
CA ASN A 503 -13.62 46.29 -3.64
C ASN A 503 -13.01 45.90 -2.29
N LEU A 504 -11.91 45.14 -2.27
CA LEU A 504 -11.24 44.73 -1.03
C LEU A 504 -10.70 45.93 -0.24
N VAL A 505 -10.03 46.86 -0.91
CA VAL A 505 -9.49 48.08 -0.29
C VAL A 505 -10.63 48.99 0.18
N LYS A 506 -11.67 49.18 -0.64
CA LYS A 506 -12.83 50.02 -0.29
C LYS A 506 -13.63 49.49 0.89
N ASN A 507 -13.75 48.17 1.03
CA ASN A 507 -14.55 47.55 2.10
C ASN A 507 -13.78 47.40 3.42
N TRP A 508 -12.44 47.51 3.41
CA TRP A 508 -11.62 47.34 4.60
C TRP A 508 -12.03 48.24 5.78
N PRO A 509 -12.32 49.55 5.63
CA PRO A 509 -12.73 50.39 6.75
C PRO A 509 -14.00 49.89 7.45
N ALA A 510 -14.97 49.40 6.68
CA ALA A 510 -16.22 48.84 7.24
C ALA A 510 -15.96 47.54 8.01
N ILE A 511 -15.13 46.65 7.47
CA ILE A 511 -14.71 45.41 8.14
C ILE A 511 -13.95 45.75 9.43
N LYS A 512 -12.98 46.65 9.36
CA LYS A 512 -12.20 47.10 10.52
C LYS A 512 -13.11 47.67 11.62
N ALA A 513 -14.12 48.46 11.25
CA ALA A 513 -15.11 48.98 12.20
C ALA A 513 -15.93 47.86 12.85
N ALA A 514 -16.43 46.90 12.07
CA ALA A 514 -17.19 45.76 12.59
C ALA A 514 -16.38 44.92 13.59
N TYR A 515 -15.09 44.68 13.31
CA TYR A 515 -14.19 43.92 14.18
C TYR A 515 -13.56 44.74 15.33
N SER A 516 -13.82 46.05 15.39
CA SER A 516 -13.40 46.92 16.51
C SER A 516 -14.53 47.19 17.52
N GLY A 517 -15.76 46.71 17.25
CA GLY A 517 -16.89 46.81 18.18
C GLY A 517 -16.80 45.78 19.33
N ASP A 518 -17.69 45.89 20.32
CA ASP A 518 -17.72 44.93 21.44
C ASP A 518 -18.22 43.53 21.01
N GLU A 519 -19.08 43.46 19.98
CA GLU A 519 -19.65 42.23 19.44
C GLU A 519 -19.55 42.19 17.90
N LEU A 520 -19.38 40.99 17.36
CA LEU A 520 -19.53 40.71 15.94
C LEU A 520 -20.93 40.16 15.68
N VAL A 521 -21.67 40.80 14.77
CA VAL A 521 -22.98 40.36 14.32
C VAL A 521 -22.86 39.80 12.91
N TYR A 522 -23.26 38.53 12.71
CA TYR A 522 -23.28 37.91 11.39
C TYR A 522 -24.46 36.94 11.26
N THR A 523 -24.93 36.73 10.02
CA THR A 523 -26.12 35.92 9.75
C THR A 523 -25.72 34.53 9.26
N VAL A 524 -26.26 33.48 9.89
CA VAL A 524 -26.11 32.09 9.45
C VAL A 524 -27.48 31.48 9.23
N ARG A 525 -27.76 31.01 8.00
CA ARG A 525 -29.05 30.39 7.63
C ARG A 525 -30.27 31.24 8.06
N GLY A 526 -30.18 32.56 7.90
CA GLY A 526 -31.25 33.52 8.24
C GLY A 526 -31.36 33.88 9.73
N LYS A 527 -30.48 33.36 10.60
CA LYS A 527 -30.43 33.74 12.02
C LYS A 527 -29.26 34.68 12.30
N GLU A 528 -29.51 35.79 12.98
CA GLU A 528 -28.45 36.67 13.49
C GLU A 528 -27.75 36.00 14.67
N ILE A 529 -26.43 35.91 14.59
CA ILE A 529 -25.56 35.43 15.66
C ILE A 529 -24.73 36.62 16.13
N ARG A 530 -24.75 36.87 17.44
CA ARG A 530 -23.94 37.89 18.11
C ARG A 530 -22.89 37.21 18.96
N VAL A 531 -21.64 37.58 18.79
CA VAL A 531 -20.53 36.98 19.53
C VAL A 531 -19.61 38.07 20.07
N PRO A 532 -19.24 38.05 21.36
CA PRO A 532 -18.35 39.06 21.92
C PRO A 532 -16.96 38.97 21.27
N LEU A 533 -16.37 40.12 20.95
CA LEU A 533 -15.04 40.25 20.33
C LEU A 533 -13.91 40.37 21.35
N TYR A 534 -14.24 40.52 22.64
CA TYR A 534 -13.28 40.63 23.72
C TYR A 534 -13.50 39.56 24.79
N SER A 535 -12.43 39.24 25.51
CA SER A 535 -12.45 38.53 26.79
C SER A 535 -11.81 39.41 27.85
N GLU A 536 -12.43 39.52 29.02
CA GLU A 536 -11.87 40.30 30.13
C GLU A 536 -10.89 39.44 30.94
N SER A 537 -9.70 39.97 31.20
CA SER A 537 -8.70 39.31 32.04
C SER A 537 -9.00 39.50 33.53
N LEU A 538 -8.31 38.76 34.41
CA LEU A 538 -8.37 38.97 35.86
C LEU A 538 -7.95 40.39 36.30
N SER A 539 -7.20 41.11 35.46
CA SER A 539 -6.80 42.50 35.70
C SER A 539 -7.75 43.51 35.03
N HIS A 540 -8.96 43.08 34.63
CA HIS A 540 -9.97 43.90 33.94
C HIS A 540 -9.53 44.47 32.59
N GLN A 541 -8.54 43.85 31.94
CA GLN A 541 -8.15 44.25 30.59
C GLN A 541 -9.03 43.57 29.55
N LYS A 542 -9.57 44.35 28.61
CA LYS A 542 -10.25 43.84 27.41
C LYS A 542 -9.22 43.26 26.45
N ILE A 543 -9.12 41.93 26.39
CA ILE A 543 -8.26 41.23 25.45
C ILE A 543 -9.04 40.92 24.16
N PRO A 544 -8.64 41.44 22.99
CA PRO A 544 -9.34 41.16 21.75
C PRO A 544 -9.16 39.70 21.34
N LYS A 545 -10.23 39.05 20.90
CA LYS A 545 -10.19 37.70 20.33
C LYS A 545 -9.47 37.68 18.98
N ILE A 546 -9.54 38.79 18.24
CA ILE A 546 -8.88 38.97 16.94
C ILE A 546 -8.16 40.32 16.96
N SER A 547 -6.85 40.32 16.74
CA SER A 547 -6.05 41.55 16.67
C SER A 547 -5.94 42.01 15.22
N LEU A 548 -6.43 43.22 14.92
CA LEU A 548 -6.39 43.80 13.59
C LEU A 548 -5.01 44.42 13.28
N PRO A 549 -4.55 44.40 12.02
CA PRO A 549 -3.30 45.06 11.64
C PRO A 549 -3.42 46.59 11.76
N GLN A 550 -2.31 47.23 12.13
CA GLN A 550 -2.20 48.69 12.25
C GLN A 550 -1.49 49.34 11.04
N PHE A 551 -1.50 48.67 9.89
CA PHE A 551 -0.92 49.20 8.66
C PHE A 551 -1.64 50.49 8.22
N LYS A 552 -0.84 51.44 7.71
CA LYS A 552 -1.34 52.68 7.09
C LYS A 552 -1.35 52.60 5.57
N ASP A 553 -0.39 51.88 5.00
CA ASP A 553 -0.27 51.69 3.55
C ASP A 553 -1.39 50.76 3.04
N PRO A 554 -2.29 51.23 2.16
CA PRO A 554 -3.35 50.42 1.58
C PRO A 554 -2.82 49.27 0.72
N GLY A 555 -1.60 49.36 0.18
CA GLY A 555 -0.92 48.26 -0.50
C GLY A 555 -0.58 47.11 0.46
N GLU A 556 -0.07 47.41 1.67
CA GLU A 556 0.18 46.39 2.70
C GLU A 556 -1.11 45.82 3.28
N ILE A 557 -2.16 46.66 3.44
CA ILE A 557 -3.49 46.17 3.84
C ILE A 557 -4.04 45.19 2.81
N TYR A 558 -4.02 45.53 1.52
CA TYR A 558 -4.49 44.64 0.45
C TYR A 558 -3.68 43.34 0.41
N ARG A 559 -2.35 43.44 0.50
CA ARG A 559 -1.46 42.28 0.55
C ARG A 559 -1.80 41.36 1.71
N TRP A 560 -2.03 41.92 2.90
CA TRP A 560 -2.44 41.16 4.08
C TRP A 560 -3.82 40.53 3.90
N GLN A 561 -4.82 41.26 3.40
CA GLN A 561 -6.16 40.72 3.12
C GLN A 561 -6.13 39.55 2.12
N ARG A 562 -5.22 39.56 1.16
CA ARG A 562 -5.07 38.47 0.18
C ARG A 562 -4.28 37.29 0.73
N ARG A 563 -3.31 37.49 1.63
CA ARG A 563 -2.45 36.39 2.11
C ARG A 563 -2.93 35.76 3.40
N GLU A 564 -3.40 36.58 4.34
CA GLU A 564 -3.54 36.23 5.75
C GLU A 564 -4.75 36.93 6.39
N ASN A 565 -5.86 37.01 5.64
CA ASN A 565 -7.07 37.73 6.05
C ASN A 565 -7.61 37.26 7.41
N LEU A 566 -8.59 38.02 7.92
CA LEU A 566 -9.35 37.65 9.11
C LEU A 566 -9.93 36.22 8.99
N PRO A 567 -10.06 35.50 10.11
CA PRO A 567 -10.76 34.22 10.12
C PRO A 567 -12.16 34.34 9.47
N GLY A 568 -12.57 33.34 8.70
CA GLY A 568 -13.83 33.37 7.96
C GLY A 568 -13.80 34.16 6.65
N TYR A 569 -12.66 34.77 6.27
CA TYR A 569 -12.47 35.42 4.98
C TYR A 569 -11.40 34.68 4.18
N PHE A 570 -11.59 34.62 2.86
CA PHE A 570 -10.58 34.08 1.95
C PHE A 570 -9.24 34.82 2.11
N PRO A 571 -8.08 34.10 2.11
CA PRO A 571 -7.90 32.67 1.83
C PRO A 571 -8.02 31.75 3.06
N TYR A 572 -8.64 32.20 4.14
CA TYR A 572 -8.91 31.44 5.37
C TYR A 572 -7.66 31.00 6.15
N THR A 573 -6.53 31.66 5.93
CA THR A 573 -5.25 31.37 6.60
C THR A 573 -5.38 31.37 8.13
N ALA A 574 -6.17 32.31 8.68
CA ALA A 574 -6.39 32.42 10.11
C ALA A 574 -7.58 31.55 10.63
N GLY A 575 -8.23 30.80 9.75
CA GLY A 575 -9.36 29.92 10.06
C GLY A 575 -10.54 30.07 9.10
N VAL A 576 -11.30 28.99 8.92
CA VAL A 576 -12.47 28.95 8.02
C VAL A 576 -13.74 29.57 8.63
N PHE A 577 -13.76 29.80 9.94
CA PHE A 577 -14.88 30.42 10.65
C PHE A 577 -14.48 31.78 11.20
N PRO A 578 -15.41 32.76 11.26
CA PRO A 578 -15.13 34.08 11.82
C PRO A 578 -14.60 34.05 13.26
N LEU A 579 -15.16 33.16 14.08
CA LEU A 579 -14.78 32.97 15.47
C LEU A 579 -14.84 31.48 15.84
N LYS A 580 -14.09 31.06 16.87
CA LYS A 580 -14.20 29.73 17.45
C LYS A 580 -15.61 29.52 18.05
N ARG A 581 -16.14 28.30 17.94
CA ARG A 581 -17.41 27.93 18.59
C ARG A 581 -17.26 28.01 20.10
N VAL A 582 -18.27 28.56 20.77
CA VAL A 582 -18.28 28.72 22.24
C VAL A 582 -18.82 27.46 22.94
N ASN A 583 -19.70 26.71 22.28
CA ASN A 583 -20.44 25.60 22.89
C ASN A 583 -19.88 24.20 22.55
N GLU A 584 -18.81 24.13 21.74
CA GLU A 584 -18.24 22.86 21.29
C GLU A 584 -16.72 22.98 21.31
N ASP A 585 -16.11 22.45 22.38
CA ASP A 585 -14.66 22.31 22.47
C ASP A 585 -14.17 21.39 21.34
N PRO A 586 -13.06 21.71 20.65
CA PRO A 586 -12.51 20.84 19.61
C PRO A 586 -12.09 19.45 20.10
N THR A 587 -11.89 19.28 21.42
CA THR A 587 -11.49 18.02 22.05
C THR A 587 -12.32 16.85 21.53
N ARG A 588 -11.62 15.86 20.99
CA ARG A 588 -12.19 14.62 20.48
C ARG A 588 -11.40 13.49 21.09
N MET A 589 -12.08 12.64 21.86
CA MET A 589 -11.45 11.64 22.71
C MET A 589 -11.23 10.34 21.93
N PHE A 590 -9.97 9.99 21.69
CA PHE A 590 -9.57 8.74 21.03
C PHE A 590 -9.64 7.58 22.03
N ALA A 591 -10.49 6.58 21.76
CA ALA A 591 -10.65 5.42 22.61
C ALA A 591 -10.97 4.16 21.82
N GLY A 592 -10.49 3.03 22.32
CA GLY A 592 -10.71 1.70 21.81
C GLY A 592 -9.86 0.72 22.60
N GLU A 593 -10.48 -0.16 23.36
CA GLU A 593 -9.80 -1.24 24.07
C GLU A 593 -10.76 -2.39 24.37
N GLY A 594 -10.31 -3.61 24.11
CA GLY A 594 -11.09 -4.82 24.39
C GLY A 594 -12.35 -4.93 23.53
N ASP A 595 -13.45 -5.26 24.18
CA ASP A 595 -14.75 -5.48 23.54
C ASP A 595 -15.54 -4.16 23.35
N PRO A 596 -16.61 -4.18 22.52
CA PRO A 596 -17.48 -3.02 22.32
C PRO A 596 -18.04 -2.44 23.63
N ALA A 597 -18.41 -3.29 24.59
CA ALA A 597 -18.98 -2.87 25.86
C ALA A 597 -17.98 -2.10 26.72
N ARG A 598 -16.71 -2.51 26.78
CA ARG A 598 -15.64 -1.81 27.49
C ARG A 598 -15.34 -0.46 26.85
N THR A 599 -15.24 -0.42 25.53
CA THR A 599 -15.02 0.84 24.80
C THR A 599 -16.20 1.79 24.96
N ASN A 600 -17.44 1.29 24.95
CA ASN A 600 -18.63 2.08 25.26
C ASN A 600 -18.58 2.71 26.66
N ARG A 601 -18.19 1.95 27.70
CA ARG A 601 -17.99 2.48 29.05
C ARG A 601 -16.94 3.59 29.06
N ARG A 602 -15.85 3.43 28.31
CA ARG A 602 -14.82 4.46 28.17
C ARG A 602 -15.35 5.71 27.48
N PHE A 603 -16.13 5.58 26.40
CA PHE A 603 -16.76 6.73 25.76
C PHE A 603 -17.69 7.49 26.70
N LYS A 604 -18.49 6.78 27.49
CA LYS A 604 -19.39 7.40 28.48
C LYS A 604 -18.60 8.16 29.54
N LEU A 605 -17.54 7.57 30.08
CA LEU A 605 -16.64 8.22 31.04
C LEU A 605 -16.00 9.49 30.46
N LEU A 606 -15.41 9.40 29.25
CA LEU A 606 -14.67 10.51 28.64
C LEU A 606 -15.58 11.65 28.17
N SER A 607 -16.86 11.38 27.93
CA SER A 607 -17.82 12.37 27.46
C SER A 607 -18.86 12.78 28.51
N GLU A 608 -18.74 12.30 29.76
CA GLU A 608 -19.74 12.47 30.82
C GLU A 608 -20.14 13.94 31.00
N ASN A 609 -19.15 14.83 31.13
CA ASN A 609 -19.34 16.25 31.43
C ASN A 609 -19.42 17.16 30.19
N SER A 610 -19.45 16.59 28.98
CA SER A 610 -19.51 17.36 27.73
C SER A 610 -20.91 17.32 27.14
N ASP A 611 -21.52 18.48 26.89
CA ASP A 611 -22.81 18.58 26.21
C ASP A 611 -22.73 18.08 24.74
N ALA A 612 -21.58 18.32 24.10
CA ALA A 612 -21.29 17.79 22.77
C ALA A 612 -20.55 16.43 22.88
N LYS A 613 -21.14 15.37 22.32
CA LYS A 613 -20.57 14.02 22.35
C LYS A 613 -19.70 13.80 21.10
N ARG A 614 -18.40 14.04 21.22
CA ARG A 614 -17.43 13.92 20.11
C ARG A 614 -16.53 12.70 20.30
N LEU A 615 -16.97 11.57 19.76
CA LEU A 615 -16.31 10.27 19.92
C LEU A 615 -15.24 10.06 18.84
N SER A 616 -14.17 9.34 19.17
CA SER A 616 -13.20 8.86 18.18
C SER A 616 -12.80 7.42 18.48
N THR A 617 -13.15 6.54 17.56
CA THR A 617 -13.02 5.09 17.72
C THR A 617 -11.72 4.60 17.12
N ALA A 618 -10.96 3.86 17.95
CA ALA A 618 -9.78 3.11 17.55
C ALA A 618 -10.13 1.62 17.47
N PHE A 619 -9.95 0.98 16.32
CA PHE A 619 -10.20 -0.45 16.14
C PHE A 619 -8.94 -1.28 16.38
N ASP A 620 -9.11 -2.51 16.84
CA ASP A 620 -8.00 -3.45 16.97
C ASP A 620 -7.41 -3.80 15.59
N SER A 621 -6.23 -4.41 15.58
CA SER A 621 -5.58 -4.76 14.30
C SER A 621 -6.38 -5.79 13.50
N VAL A 622 -7.19 -6.63 14.15
CA VAL A 622 -8.00 -7.66 13.47
C VAL A 622 -9.10 -6.99 12.63
N THR A 623 -9.87 -6.08 13.24
CA THR A 623 -10.89 -5.27 12.57
C THR A 623 -10.27 -4.32 11.55
N LEU A 624 -9.11 -3.72 11.83
CA LEU A 624 -8.43 -2.80 10.88
C LEU A 624 -8.10 -3.47 9.54
N TYR A 625 -7.85 -4.78 9.55
CA TYR A 625 -7.57 -5.57 8.36
C TYR A 625 -8.81 -6.32 7.82
N GLY A 626 -9.99 -6.11 8.39
CA GLY A 626 -11.25 -6.70 7.91
C GLY A 626 -11.36 -8.20 8.16
N TYR A 627 -10.71 -8.71 9.21
CA TYR A 627 -10.80 -10.11 9.62
C TYR A 627 -11.78 -10.28 10.78
N ASP A 628 -12.38 -11.45 10.85
CA ASP A 628 -13.08 -11.90 12.04
C ASP A 628 -12.10 -12.43 13.09
N PRO A 629 -12.41 -12.32 14.40
CA PRO A 629 -11.66 -12.97 15.47
C PRO A 629 -11.55 -14.49 15.26
N ASP A 630 -10.36 -15.05 15.47
CA ASP A 630 -10.08 -16.49 15.32
C ASP A 630 -9.28 -17.01 16.54
N ARG A 631 -9.37 -18.32 16.81
CA ARG A 631 -8.58 -19.03 17.83
C ARG A 631 -7.13 -19.24 17.41
N ARG A 632 -6.80 -19.08 16.13
CA ARG A 632 -5.42 -19.16 15.63
C ARG A 632 -4.54 -18.17 16.41
N PRO A 633 -3.42 -18.60 17.04
CA PRO A 633 -2.72 -17.77 18.02
C PRO A 633 -2.28 -16.40 17.52
N ASP A 634 -1.89 -16.30 16.24
CA ASP A 634 -1.45 -15.06 15.61
C ASP A 634 -2.57 -14.05 15.34
N ILE A 635 -3.84 -14.49 15.36
CA ILE A 635 -5.03 -13.64 15.37
C ILE A 635 -5.48 -13.42 16.83
N TYR A 636 -5.61 -14.52 17.60
CA TYR A 636 -6.17 -14.50 18.95
C TYR A 636 -5.47 -13.51 19.89
N GLY A 637 -4.12 -13.50 19.87
CA GLY A 637 -3.31 -12.60 20.69
C GLY A 637 -3.46 -11.12 20.31
N LYS A 638 -4.18 -10.78 19.25
CA LYS A 638 -4.39 -9.40 18.76
C LYS A 638 -5.81 -8.88 18.97
N ILE A 639 -6.76 -9.75 19.32
CA ILE A 639 -8.17 -9.38 19.51
C ILE A 639 -8.30 -8.39 20.68
N GLY A 640 -8.86 -7.22 20.42
CA GLY A 640 -9.10 -6.17 21.43
C GLY A 640 -7.82 -5.48 21.94
N ASN A 641 -6.66 -5.79 21.36
CA ASN A 641 -5.40 -5.12 21.68
C ASN A 641 -5.23 -3.89 20.77
N SER A 642 -4.74 -2.80 21.35
CA SER A 642 -4.51 -1.52 20.65
C SER A 642 -5.78 -0.89 20.03
N GLY A 643 -6.96 -1.41 20.33
CA GLY A 643 -8.24 -0.92 19.82
C GLY A 643 -9.42 -1.81 20.24
N VAL A 644 -10.63 -1.44 19.82
CA VAL A 644 -11.85 -2.24 20.03
C VAL A 644 -12.00 -3.30 18.94
N SER A 645 -12.38 -4.52 19.33
CA SER A 645 -12.71 -5.59 18.39
C SER A 645 -14.17 -5.48 17.94
N VAL A 646 -14.39 -5.38 16.63
CA VAL A 646 -15.72 -5.27 16.01
C VAL A 646 -15.74 -6.15 14.76
N CYS A 647 -16.61 -7.16 14.73
CA CYS A 647 -16.78 -8.03 13.56
C CYS A 647 -18.23 -8.11 13.07
N SER A 648 -19.18 -7.54 13.82
CA SER A 648 -20.60 -7.57 13.47
C SER A 648 -21.29 -6.21 13.61
N LEU A 649 -22.47 -6.09 12.99
CA LEU A 649 -23.36 -4.95 13.21
C LEU A 649 -23.77 -4.83 14.69
N ASP A 650 -23.99 -5.96 15.37
CA ASP A 650 -24.41 -5.98 16.77
C ASP A 650 -23.31 -5.41 17.68
N ASP A 651 -22.04 -5.65 17.36
CA ASP A 651 -20.91 -5.03 18.06
C ASP A 651 -20.94 -3.50 17.93
N VAL A 652 -21.27 -2.96 16.75
CA VAL A 652 -21.39 -1.50 16.53
C VAL A 652 -22.56 -0.92 17.33
N LYS A 653 -23.67 -1.65 17.42
CA LYS A 653 -24.82 -1.28 18.28
C LYS A 653 -24.42 -1.20 19.75
N VAL A 654 -23.67 -2.17 20.25
CA VAL A 654 -23.15 -2.16 21.63
C VAL A 654 -22.16 -1.02 21.83
N LEU A 655 -21.24 -0.82 20.87
CA LEU A 655 -20.19 0.18 20.92
C LEU A 655 -20.75 1.60 21.11
N TYR A 656 -21.81 1.93 20.37
CA TYR A 656 -22.45 3.26 20.43
C TYR A 656 -23.74 3.28 21.26
N GLY A 657 -24.04 2.21 21.99
CA GLY A 657 -25.22 2.11 22.84
C GLY A 657 -25.30 3.24 23.87
N GLY A 658 -26.42 3.97 23.87
CA GLY A 658 -26.68 5.11 24.75
C GLY A 658 -26.21 6.47 24.22
N PHE A 659 -25.67 6.54 23.00
CA PHE A 659 -25.42 7.80 22.28
C PHE A 659 -26.44 7.94 21.15
N GLU A 660 -27.18 9.05 21.12
CA GLU A 660 -28.09 9.34 20.00
C GLU A 660 -27.29 9.85 18.79
N LEU A 661 -27.13 8.98 17.78
CA LEU A 661 -26.23 9.21 16.63
C LEU A 661 -26.72 10.31 15.67
N CYS A 662 -28.04 10.54 15.62
CA CYS A 662 -28.66 11.62 14.84
C CYS A 662 -28.76 12.95 15.61
N ALA A 663 -28.33 13.01 16.88
CA ALA A 663 -28.41 14.24 17.64
C ALA A 663 -27.44 15.29 17.05
N PRO A 664 -27.86 16.57 16.94
CA PRO A 664 -27.04 17.63 16.38
C PRO A 664 -25.83 17.96 17.25
N THR A 665 -25.70 17.41 18.46
CA THR A 665 -24.54 17.57 19.35
C THR A 665 -23.67 16.31 19.45
N THR A 666 -24.02 15.24 18.73
CA THR A 666 -23.23 14.01 18.66
C THR A 666 -22.45 13.97 17.35
N SER A 667 -21.19 13.57 17.39
CA SER A 667 -20.45 13.22 16.17
C SER A 667 -19.44 12.11 16.44
N VAL A 668 -19.46 11.08 15.61
CA VAL A 668 -18.58 9.91 15.74
C VAL A 668 -17.51 9.94 14.66
N SER A 669 -16.24 9.86 15.07
CA SER A 669 -15.13 9.65 14.16
C SER A 669 -14.65 8.21 14.27
N MET A 670 -14.39 7.55 13.14
CA MET A 670 -13.93 6.17 13.07
C MET A 670 -12.63 6.11 12.27
N THR A 671 -11.55 5.69 12.91
CA THR A 671 -10.21 5.53 12.31
C THR A 671 -10.11 4.14 11.69
N ILE A 672 -10.61 4.01 10.46
CA ILE A 672 -10.65 2.77 9.69
C ILE A 672 -10.37 3.08 8.20
N ASN A 673 -9.62 2.22 7.50
CA ASN A 673 -9.20 2.46 6.11
C ASN A 673 -9.64 1.32 5.18
N GLY A 674 -8.94 0.19 5.16
CA GLY A 674 -9.22 -0.94 4.26
C GLY A 674 -10.70 -1.37 4.25
N PRO A 675 -11.28 -1.78 5.39
CA PRO A 675 -12.68 -2.18 5.49
C PRO A 675 -13.61 -0.99 5.82
N ALA A 676 -13.20 0.26 5.54
CA ALA A 676 -14.01 1.44 5.84
C ALA A 676 -15.43 1.42 5.23
N PRO A 677 -15.65 0.96 3.99
CA PRO A 677 -17.01 0.84 3.44
C PRO A 677 -17.91 -0.07 4.28
N ILE A 678 -17.37 -1.20 4.75
CA ILE A 678 -18.10 -2.18 5.55
C ILE A 678 -18.44 -1.58 6.93
N MET A 679 -17.47 -0.96 7.59
CA MET A 679 -17.67 -0.31 8.89
C MET A 679 -18.65 0.87 8.80
N LEU A 680 -18.57 1.67 7.73
CA LEU A 680 -19.52 2.75 7.47
C LEU A 680 -20.94 2.20 7.29
N ALA A 681 -21.11 1.12 6.54
CA ALA A 681 -22.41 0.47 6.38
C ALA A 681 -22.96 -0.01 7.73
N MET A 682 -22.14 -0.65 8.58
CA MET A 682 -22.56 -1.05 9.93
C MET A 682 -22.95 0.15 10.81
N PHE A 683 -22.20 1.25 10.74
CA PHE A 683 -22.49 2.48 11.47
C PHE A 683 -23.81 3.14 11.02
N LEU A 684 -24.04 3.26 9.71
CA LEU A 684 -25.27 3.82 9.17
C LEU A 684 -26.49 2.96 9.54
N ASN A 685 -26.38 1.64 9.45
CA ASN A 685 -27.44 0.74 9.91
C ASN A 685 -27.69 0.87 11.41
N THR A 686 -26.64 1.04 12.23
CA THR A 686 -26.80 1.31 13.67
C THR A 686 -27.57 2.61 13.92
N ALA A 687 -27.29 3.69 13.18
CA ALA A 687 -28.01 4.95 13.30
C ALA A 687 -29.48 4.84 12.84
N ILE A 688 -29.74 4.06 11.79
CA ILE A 688 -31.10 3.78 11.30
C ILE A 688 -31.89 3.00 12.36
N ASP A 689 -31.31 1.90 12.86
CA ASP A 689 -31.93 1.04 13.86
C ASP A 689 -32.27 1.82 15.14
N GLN A 690 -31.41 2.75 15.58
CA GLN A 690 -31.72 3.62 16.72
C GLN A 690 -33.00 4.44 16.52
N GLN A 691 -33.24 4.98 15.33
CA GLN A 691 -34.44 5.78 15.05
C GLN A 691 -35.67 4.92 14.78
N VAL A 692 -35.48 3.71 14.23
CA VAL A 692 -36.55 2.71 14.11
C VAL A 692 -37.02 2.24 15.49
N ASP A 693 -36.09 1.92 16.38
CA ASP A 693 -36.39 1.53 17.76
C ASP A 693 -37.10 2.66 18.52
N LYS A 694 -36.63 3.90 18.33
CA LYS A 694 -37.28 5.10 18.89
C LYS A 694 -38.69 5.29 18.35
N TYR A 695 -38.89 5.16 17.05
CA TYR A 695 -40.21 5.22 16.42
C TYR A 695 -41.15 4.16 17.00
N ALA A 696 -40.68 2.92 17.08
CA ALA A 696 -41.48 1.81 17.60
C ALA A 696 -41.86 2.01 19.07
N ALA A 697 -40.94 2.55 19.88
CA ALA A 697 -41.21 2.91 21.27
C ALA A 697 -42.22 4.05 21.41
N GLU A 698 -42.18 5.07 20.53
CA GLU A 698 -43.08 6.23 20.57
C GLU A 698 -44.47 5.95 19.98
N LYS A 699 -44.56 5.10 18.94
CA LYS A 699 -45.82 4.78 18.24
C LYS A 699 -46.49 3.48 18.69
N GLY A 700 -45.74 2.60 19.36
CA GLY A 700 -46.23 1.31 19.84
C GLY A 700 -46.33 0.22 18.76
N HIS A 701 -45.79 0.44 17.57
CA HIS A 701 -45.70 -0.55 16.49
C HIS A 701 -44.44 -0.34 15.64
N GLN A 702 -44.01 -1.38 14.93
CA GLN A 702 -42.91 -1.27 13.96
C GLN A 702 -43.32 -0.38 12.78
N PRO A 703 -42.40 0.41 12.20
CA PRO A 703 -42.70 1.20 11.01
C PRO A 703 -43.06 0.29 9.83
N ASP A 704 -44.01 0.72 9.02
CA ASP A 704 -44.23 0.09 7.72
C ASP A 704 -43.10 0.42 6.72
N ALA A 705 -43.15 -0.14 5.51
CA ALA A 705 -42.12 0.07 4.50
C ALA A 705 -41.93 1.55 4.10
N GLN A 706 -43.01 2.34 4.05
CA GLN A 706 -42.92 3.76 3.71
C GLN A 706 -42.39 4.58 4.88
N GLU A 707 -42.81 4.26 6.10
CA GLU A 707 -42.33 4.88 7.32
C GLU A 707 -40.83 4.60 7.53
N TYR A 708 -40.40 3.36 7.29
CA TYR A 708 -38.98 2.98 7.35
C TYR A 708 -38.13 3.79 6.36
N GLU A 709 -38.54 3.91 5.10
CA GLU A 709 -37.78 4.70 4.12
C GLU A 709 -37.72 6.19 4.49
N ARG A 710 -38.78 6.75 5.09
CA ARG A 710 -38.74 8.14 5.63
C ARG A 710 -37.77 8.27 6.80
N ILE A 711 -37.78 7.32 7.73
CA ILE A 711 -36.84 7.30 8.87
C ILE A 711 -35.40 7.21 8.36
N LYS A 712 -35.15 6.29 7.43
CA LYS A 712 -33.84 6.09 6.80
C LYS A 712 -33.35 7.35 6.10
N ALA A 713 -34.17 7.99 5.28
CA ALA A 713 -33.81 9.25 4.61
C ALA A 713 -33.45 10.35 5.64
N MET A 714 -34.27 10.51 6.68
CA MET A 714 -33.99 11.47 7.76
C MET A 714 -32.67 11.15 8.47
N VAL A 715 -32.39 9.89 8.77
CA VAL A 715 -31.14 9.49 9.42
C VAL A 715 -29.93 9.83 8.55
N LEU A 716 -29.96 9.46 7.27
CA LEU A 716 -28.84 9.68 6.35
C LEU A 716 -28.55 11.17 6.15
N GLU A 717 -29.57 12.03 6.15
CA GLU A 717 -29.41 13.49 6.06
C GLU A 717 -28.84 14.14 7.34
N ASN A 718 -29.09 13.53 8.51
CA ASN A 718 -28.81 14.17 9.81
C ASN A 718 -27.66 13.52 10.60
N VAL A 719 -27.26 12.29 10.26
CA VAL A 719 -26.16 11.60 10.95
C VAL A 719 -24.85 12.37 10.79
N ARG A 720 -24.12 12.55 11.90
CA ARG A 720 -22.88 13.33 11.91
C ARG A 720 -21.69 12.46 12.27
N GLY A 721 -20.68 12.45 11.41
CA GLY A 721 -19.47 11.69 11.69
C GLY A 721 -18.37 11.90 10.68
N THR A 722 -17.31 11.11 10.84
CA THR A 722 -16.17 11.09 9.91
C THR A 722 -15.60 9.68 9.90
N VAL A 723 -15.47 9.09 8.71
CA VAL A 723 -14.69 7.88 8.50
C VAL A 723 -13.37 8.30 7.87
N GLN A 724 -12.24 7.79 8.37
CA GLN A 724 -10.92 8.23 7.89
C GLN A 724 -10.71 7.87 6.41
N ALA A 725 -10.83 6.59 6.05
CA ALA A 725 -10.98 6.07 4.69
C ALA A 725 -10.04 6.61 3.60
N ASP A 726 -8.89 7.18 3.96
CA ASP A 726 -7.89 7.64 2.99
C ASP A 726 -7.03 6.44 2.59
N ILE A 727 -7.27 5.93 1.37
CA ILE A 727 -6.58 4.78 0.80
C ILE A 727 -5.19 5.16 0.26
N LEU A 728 -4.99 6.41 -0.17
CA LEU A 728 -3.73 6.84 -0.76
C LEU A 728 -2.61 6.89 0.28
N LYS A 729 -2.91 7.33 1.51
CA LYS A 729 -1.93 7.25 2.62
C LYS A 729 -1.58 5.82 3.01
N GLU A 730 -2.47 4.86 2.76
CA GLU A 730 -2.21 3.45 3.11
C GLU A 730 -1.12 2.86 2.26
N ASP A 731 -1.14 3.11 0.95
CA ASP A 731 -0.05 2.68 0.05
C ASP A 731 1.26 3.47 0.31
N GLN A 732 1.15 4.75 0.67
CA GLN A 732 2.32 5.61 0.83
C GLN A 732 3.06 5.44 2.17
N GLY A 733 2.38 5.05 3.25
CA GLY A 733 3.05 5.02 4.55
C GLY A 733 2.39 4.24 5.69
N GLN A 734 1.09 3.97 5.67
CA GLN A 734 0.42 3.28 6.80
C GLN A 734 0.28 1.76 6.60
N ASN A 735 0.33 1.27 5.35
CA ASN A 735 0.37 -0.15 4.99
C ASN A 735 -0.81 -1.00 5.54
N THR A 736 -2.01 -0.42 5.69
CA THR A 736 -3.25 -1.15 6.08
C THR A 736 -4.24 -1.34 4.91
N CYS A 737 -3.78 -1.18 3.67
CA CYS A 737 -4.61 -1.49 2.50
C CYS A 737 -4.75 -3.02 2.35
N ILE A 738 -5.99 -3.51 2.32
CA ILE A 738 -6.32 -4.94 2.19
C ILE A 738 -6.88 -5.31 0.82
N PHE A 739 -7.22 -4.31 0.01
CA PHE A 739 -7.69 -4.46 -1.36
C PHE A 739 -6.68 -3.85 -2.33
N SER A 740 -6.81 -4.14 -3.63
CA SER A 740 -6.07 -3.38 -4.64
C SER A 740 -6.46 -1.90 -4.58
N ILE A 741 -5.49 -1.02 -4.84
CA ILE A 741 -5.69 0.43 -4.76
C ILE A 741 -6.85 0.87 -5.66
N ASP A 742 -6.90 0.36 -6.89
CA ASP A 742 -7.95 0.71 -7.86
C ASP A 742 -9.35 0.31 -7.34
N PHE A 743 -9.47 -0.88 -6.75
CA PHE A 743 -10.74 -1.34 -6.18
C PHE A 743 -11.13 -0.52 -4.96
N ALA A 744 -10.18 -0.24 -4.06
CA ALA A 744 -10.41 0.57 -2.88
C ALA A 744 -10.83 2.01 -3.23
N LEU A 745 -10.18 2.64 -4.21
CA LEU A 745 -10.55 3.98 -4.69
C LEU A 745 -11.91 3.97 -5.41
N LYS A 746 -12.24 2.91 -6.17
CA LYS A 746 -13.58 2.74 -6.74
C LYS A 746 -14.64 2.70 -5.65
N MET A 747 -14.43 1.93 -4.57
CA MET A 747 -15.36 1.90 -3.44
C MET A 747 -15.48 3.26 -2.73
N MET A 748 -14.39 4.04 -2.63
CA MET A 748 -14.45 5.40 -2.10
C MET A 748 -15.30 6.32 -2.98
N GLY A 749 -15.18 6.19 -4.31
CA GLY A 749 -16.07 6.86 -5.26
C GLY A 749 -17.53 6.45 -5.07
N ASP A 750 -17.80 5.15 -4.91
CA ASP A 750 -19.16 4.64 -4.70
C ASP A 750 -19.79 5.13 -3.39
N ILE A 751 -19.00 5.30 -2.32
CA ILE A 751 -19.48 5.93 -1.08
C ILE A 751 -19.85 7.39 -1.33
N GLN A 752 -19.01 8.13 -2.06
CA GLN A 752 -19.27 9.54 -2.36
C GLN A 752 -20.43 9.75 -3.33
N ASP A 753 -20.68 8.80 -4.24
CA ASP A 753 -21.86 8.80 -5.12
C ASP A 753 -23.14 8.41 -4.36
N TYR A 754 -23.02 7.60 -3.29
CA TYR A 754 -24.12 7.24 -2.41
C TYR A 754 -24.54 8.38 -1.46
N PHE A 755 -23.58 9.20 -1.02
CA PHE A 755 -23.80 10.41 -0.22
C PHE A 755 -24.35 11.56 -1.08
#